data_AF-A0A9P9YLL4-F1
#
_entry.id   AF-A0A9P9YLL4-F1
#
_cell.length_a   1.000
_cell.length_b   1.000
_cell.length_c   1.000
_cell.angle_alpha   90.00
_cell.angle_beta   90.00
_cell.angle_gamma   90.00
#
_symmetry.space_group_name_H-M   'P 1'
#
loop_
_entity.id
_entity.type
_entity.pdbx_description
1 polymer ?
#
loop_
_entity_poly.entity_id
_entity_poly.type
_entity_poly.pdbx_seq_one_letter_code
_entity_poly.pdbx_strand_id
1 'polypeptide(L)'
;MDANGQFVLTEKCFLEIMNYVIVNCKKKEQCSWLSQAYHYDDLINLVLAHEPLLDLFKTHHKQLYEELVLALACGVTKLLIDLRVNKSSNRNELFFISHLKTIREENPFAVELYFGHRRDNHRDLAYVIIGIKGFTTDLKNFAKLMLNGNITEKVLEKICTLIPNLKKLNLDKIVPDGSLSSIVNHCGNLEVLRITLGPGCDVTQFASFAKLPNLKKFTIDKIQKSGSQLLFFNDLKRWHRPKSLRPLTLTTEDRIMDESQPITFATFDSLSYLEICELLDKRKMCNSPNSNLFFISKYDLNQELKDSCSVEESLVTIASNQVRIKFDRRDGELVIKLNEQSYISQLGSLSKLPNLSRLVIHQKCNTIAHFLQSMVPKGSFALKSIKMNYQTLDQSECIELAKIESVRFLECNFFKWHLMESLNQLTNLQHLRIEVRHDVIDSNTSRLIPKLLTVCQVQASIKCERFHIVFKKKEKKLEIYVGVNLDAELLTPLAQLSGVSTLKISAWPNFKSLNSLFEAFATCNFSAIEEINLKELEETDFEDISKMSEIQTIKKLTGSFSNLNGIEKLGNLNNLEDLNIFQDENIGIVFTKDSNINLTPLFLKLSEKNIIQKFALTKDFLPEEVANVSQIRSLRKLNCYFSEVKDTQSLSELANSHIEELTVNSLDRSDSLHILFAAFSSNSRTRLKHLKITDKTLNIAEMSEISKIHGLTKLDAGFCSSECAQMIVRLPNLEHLVIKSCYGGKIVNFENLLRDLVHKLPYTLQNLDLQFPIGFIECCYLSQLESLKSLKCILRSEPGLDVLAKIKNLQELIICETWHPVNELFRAFSLKTEPMLRELKTPIVCSAEIREISQIKSLTKLNIDFMMNTCDNLSDLSQLNELKSLSIVENGVELARIESNGLLPIFQSCQKLDCVTLKFSEYGAEAPNFVSEVNTILKSVRDPALQEPLTLTLHHESTFPRFHVEDIDDAYLNVSYSYETHGAEVKNGSDGEESEYSE
;
A
#
# COMPACT_ATOMS: atom_id res chain seq x y z
N MET A 1 2.66 -75.06 -6.38
CA MET A 1 2.76 -76.13 -5.38
C MET A 1 2.18 -77.40 -5.99
N ASP A 2 2.64 -78.57 -5.55
CA ASP A 2 1.98 -79.83 -5.90
C ASP A 2 0.66 -80.00 -5.12
N ALA A 3 -0.04 -81.11 -5.35
CA ALA A 3 -1.31 -81.41 -4.72
C ALA A 3 -1.23 -81.57 -3.19
N ASN A 4 -0.02 -81.68 -2.61
CA ASN A 4 0.21 -81.78 -1.18
C ASN A 4 0.62 -80.44 -0.54
N GLY A 5 0.63 -79.34 -1.32
CA GLY A 5 1.01 -78.01 -0.85
C GLY A 5 2.52 -77.82 -0.71
N GLN A 6 3.34 -78.71 -1.26
CA GLN A 6 4.80 -78.53 -1.27
C GLN A 6 5.24 -77.75 -2.51
N PHE A 7 6.25 -76.90 -2.35
CA PHE A 7 6.81 -76.18 -3.47
C PHE A 7 7.62 -77.14 -4.35
N VAL A 8 7.34 -77.11 -5.66
CA VAL A 8 8.07 -77.89 -6.67
C VAL A 8 9.48 -77.31 -6.90
N LEU A 9 9.69 -76.03 -6.58
CA LEU A 9 10.97 -75.34 -6.69
C LEU A 9 11.79 -75.52 -5.41
N THR A 10 13.11 -75.70 -5.57
CA THR A 10 14.03 -75.80 -4.44
C THR A 10 14.27 -74.45 -3.78
N GLU A 11 14.74 -74.49 -2.53
CA GLU A 11 15.13 -73.32 -1.74
C GLU A 11 16.10 -72.38 -2.49
N LYS A 12 17.09 -72.95 -3.19
CA LYS A 12 18.03 -72.18 -4.03
C LYS A 12 17.33 -71.42 -5.15
N CYS A 13 16.32 -72.02 -5.78
CA CYS A 13 15.55 -71.38 -6.84
C CYS A 13 14.74 -70.18 -6.30
N PHE A 14 14.15 -70.28 -5.11
CA PHE A 14 13.44 -69.17 -4.49
C PHE A 14 14.36 -68.03 -4.07
N LEU A 15 15.56 -68.35 -3.60
CA LEU A 15 16.57 -67.35 -3.28
C LEU A 15 17.01 -66.56 -4.52
N GLU A 16 17.16 -67.25 -5.66
CA GLU A 16 17.53 -66.61 -6.92
C GLU A 16 16.41 -65.72 -7.48
N ILE A 17 15.15 -66.16 -7.35
CA ILE A 17 13.97 -65.34 -7.67
C ILE A 17 13.89 -64.11 -6.75
N MET A 18 14.10 -64.26 -5.44
CA MET A 18 14.11 -63.13 -4.50
C MET A 18 15.21 -62.13 -4.84
N ASN A 19 16.43 -62.59 -5.14
CA ASN A 19 17.53 -61.73 -5.57
C ASN A 19 17.20 -60.95 -6.83
N TYR A 20 16.57 -61.60 -7.82
CA TYR A 20 16.10 -60.94 -9.03
C TYR A 20 15.06 -59.84 -8.74
N VAL A 21 14.08 -60.13 -7.87
CA VAL A 21 13.05 -59.16 -7.48
C VAL A 21 13.65 -57.99 -6.69
N ILE A 22 14.60 -58.24 -5.78
CA ILE A 22 15.33 -57.20 -5.04
C ILE A 22 16.06 -56.26 -6.02
N VAL A 23 16.76 -56.81 -7.01
CA VAL A 23 17.46 -56.01 -8.03
C VAL A 23 16.47 -55.20 -8.87
N ASN A 24 15.30 -55.75 -9.19
CA ASN A 24 14.26 -55.04 -9.93
C ASN A 24 13.61 -53.90 -9.12
N CYS A 25 13.31 -54.15 -7.84
CA CYS A 25 12.84 -53.12 -6.90
C CYS A 25 13.83 -51.95 -6.80
N LYS A 26 15.14 -52.24 -6.75
CA LYS A 26 16.21 -51.24 -6.69
C LYS A 26 16.40 -50.44 -7.99
N LYS A 27 15.88 -50.91 -9.13
CA LYS A 27 15.96 -50.21 -10.44
C LYS A 27 14.83 -49.22 -10.70
N LYS A 28 13.73 -49.24 -9.95
CA LYS A 28 12.63 -48.27 -10.08
C LYS A 28 13.09 -46.90 -9.53
N GLU A 29 13.25 -45.91 -10.42
CA GLU A 29 13.83 -44.58 -10.15
C GLU A 29 13.23 -43.83 -8.94
N GLN A 30 14.08 -43.01 -8.30
CA GLN A 30 13.75 -42.18 -7.13
C GLN A 30 12.77 -41.06 -7.48
N CYS A 31 11.50 -41.22 -7.11
CA CYS A 31 10.54 -40.11 -7.00
C CYS A 31 10.40 -39.67 -5.54
N SER A 32 10.45 -38.36 -5.33
CA SER A 32 10.72 -37.66 -4.08
C SER A 32 9.61 -37.75 -2.99
N TRP A 33 10.06 -37.76 -1.73
CA TRP A 33 9.35 -37.46 -0.46
C TRP A 33 8.39 -38.49 0.17
N LEU A 34 8.37 -39.76 -0.24
CA LEU A 34 7.63 -40.82 0.47
C LEU A 34 8.58 -41.93 0.96
N SER A 35 8.27 -42.51 2.13
CA SER A 35 9.14 -43.44 2.88
C SER A 35 9.64 -44.64 2.06
N GLN A 36 10.91 -45.04 2.27
CA GLN A 36 11.65 -46.13 1.58
C GLN A 36 10.89 -47.46 1.37
N ALA A 37 9.85 -47.74 2.16
CA ALA A 37 9.09 -48.99 2.13
C ALA A 37 8.36 -49.30 0.81
N TYR A 38 7.84 -48.28 0.10
CA TYR A 38 7.05 -48.49 -1.13
C TYR A 38 7.89 -48.97 -2.33
N HIS A 39 9.21 -48.86 -2.27
CA HIS A 39 10.11 -49.34 -3.34
C HIS A 39 10.18 -50.87 -3.43
N TYR A 40 9.80 -51.57 -2.36
CA TYR A 40 9.94 -53.03 -2.25
C TYR A 40 8.60 -53.77 -2.22
N ASP A 41 7.50 -53.15 -2.68
CA ASP A 41 6.16 -53.76 -2.65
C ASP A 41 6.10 -55.12 -3.35
N ASP A 42 6.76 -55.28 -4.50
CA ASP A 42 6.82 -56.57 -5.23
C ASP A 42 7.52 -57.66 -4.40
N LEU A 43 8.59 -57.28 -3.69
CA LEU A 43 9.32 -58.17 -2.78
C LEU A 43 8.47 -58.52 -1.54
N ILE A 44 7.83 -57.52 -0.94
CA ILE A 44 6.94 -57.67 0.22
C ILE A 44 5.80 -58.63 -0.11
N ASN A 45 5.13 -58.44 -1.25
CA ASN A 45 4.05 -59.32 -1.69
C ASN A 45 4.54 -60.75 -1.96
N LEU A 46 5.74 -60.92 -2.54
CA LEU A 46 6.33 -62.23 -2.79
C LEU A 46 6.61 -63.00 -1.50
N VAL A 47 7.25 -62.36 -0.51
CA VAL A 47 7.64 -63.04 0.74
C VAL A 47 6.44 -63.29 1.65
N LEU A 48 5.39 -62.47 1.57
CA LEU A 48 4.14 -62.66 2.30
C LEU A 48 3.21 -63.70 1.65
N ALA A 49 3.54 -64.21 0.46
CA ALA A 49 2.75 -65.25 -0.19
C ALA A 49 2.79 -66.59 0.57
N HIS A 50 3.87 -66.90 1.32
CA HIS A 50 3.98 -68.14 2.09
C HIS A 50 5.10 -68.13 3.16
N GLU A 51 4.90 -68.88 4.26
CA GLU A 51 5.80 -68.97 5.44
C GLU A 51 7.29 -69.28 5.14
N PRO A 52 7.66 -70.34 4.40
CA PRO A 52 9.06 -70.64 4.11
C PRO A 52 9.77 -69.55 3.31
N LEU A 53 9.07 -68.74 2.51
CA LEU A 53 9.69 -67.64 1.76
C LEU A 53 10.06 -66.47 2.68
N LEU A 54 9.24 -66.21 3.70
CA LEU A 54 9.52 -65.20 4.71
C LEU A 54 10.70 -65.62 5.59
N ASP A 55 10.76 -66.89 5.99
CA ASP A 55 11.89 -67.44 6.75
C ASP A 55 13.18 -67.42 5.92
N LEU A 56 13.10 -67.74 4.63
CA LEU A 56 14.23 -67.63 3.71
C LEU A 56 14.73 -66.20 3.60
N PHE A 57 13.82 -65.24 3.44
CA PHE A 57 14.13 -63.82 3.32
C PHE A 57 14.77 -63.28 4.61
N LYS A 58 14.20 -63.64 5.77
CA LYS A 58 14.73 -63.28 7.10
C LYS A 58 16.13 -63.84 7.32
N THR A 59 16.38 -65.06 6.87
CA THR A 59 17.67 -65.76 7.07
C THR A 59 18.76 -65.23 6.16
N HIS A 60 18.47 -65.04 4.86
CA HIS A 60 19.49 -64.72 3.85
C HIS A 60 19.59 -63.22 3.49
N HIS A 61 18.58 -62.41 3.80
CA HIS A 61 18.54 -60.97 3.54
C HIS A 61 18.23 -60.15 4.81
N LYS A 62 18.86 -60.52 5.94
CA LYS A 62 18.56 -60.02 7.28
C LYS A 62 18.47 -58.48 7.41
N GLN A 63 19.42 -57.76 6.83
CA GLN A 63 19.45 -56.29 6.94
C GLN A 63 18.28 -55.63 6.21
N LEU A 64 17.95 -56.09 5.00
CA LEU A 64 16.80 -55.58 4.24
C LEU A 64 15.48 -56.03 4.87
N TYR A 65 15.45 -57.22 5.48
CA TYR A 65 14.33 -57.68 6.27
C TYR A 65 14.05 -56.73 7.45
N GLU A 66 15.08 -56.38 8.22
CA GLU A 66 14.99 -55.43 9.35
C GLU A 66 14.45 -54.05 8.92
N GLU A 67 14.87 -53.54 7.76
CA GLU A 67 14.37 -52.28 7.19
C GLU A 67 12.90 -52.34 6.77
N LEU A 68 12.42 -53.51 6.31
CA LEU A 68 11.07 -53.69 5.77
C LEU A 68 10.07 -54.33 6.75
N VAL A 69 10.47 -54.64 7.99
CA VAL A 69 9.62 -55.30 9.01
C VAL A 69 8.27 -54.59 9.18
N LEU A 70 8.27 -53.26 9.22
CA LEU A 70 7.03 -52.49 9.41
C LEU A 70 6.09 -52.62 8.20
N ALA A 71 6.64 -52.57 6.99
CA ALA A 71 5.87 -52.70 5.76
C ALA A 71 5.31 -54.12 5.59
N LEU A 72 6.10 -55.13 5.98
CA LEU A 72 5.66 -56.53 6.06
C LEU A 72 4.52 -56.70 7.06
N ALA A 73 4.62 -56.10 8.25
CA ALA A 73 3.55 -56.14 9.26
C ALA A 73 2.24 -55.52 8.76
N CYS A 74 2.32 -54.40 8.05
CA CYS A 74 1.18 -53.76 7.41
C CYS A 74 0.58 -54.63 6.30
N GLY A 75 1.42 -55.24 5.45
CA GLY A 75 0.99 -56.16 4.39
C GLY A 75 0.29 -57.41 4.94
N VAL A 76 0.84 -58.02 5.99
CA VAL A 76 0.22 -59.16 6.70
C VAL A 76 -1.13 -58.78 7.29
N THR A 77 -1.22 -57.60 7.90
CA THR A 77 -2.48 -57.10 8.49
C THR A 77 -3.55 -56.89 7.41
N LYS A 78 -3.17 -56.34 6.25
CA LYS A 78 -4.06 -56.19 5.09
C LYS A 78 -4.54 -57.54 4.57
N LEU A 79 -3.63 -58.50 4.38
CA LEU A 79 -3.98 -59.85 3.90
C LEU A 79 -4.90 -60.60 4.87
N LEU A 80 -4.68 -60.46 6.19
CA LEU A 80 -5.56 -61.05 7.21
C LEU A 80 -6.96 -60.43 7.20
N ILE A 81 -7.07 -59.13 6.92
CA ILE A 81 -8.37 -58.45 6.76
C ILE A 81 -9.05 -58.96 5.48
N ASP A 82 -8.34 -59.02 4.36
CA ASP A 82 -8.88 -59.52 3.09
C ASP A 82 -9.30 -61.00 3.18
N LEU A 83 -8.54 -61.85 3.87
CA LEU A 83 -8.85 -63.27 4.11
C LEU A 83 -10.07 -63.47 5.03
N ARG A 84 -10.24 -62.63 6.07
CA ARG A 84 -11.41 -62.67 6.96
C ARG A 84 -12.68 -62.14 6.30
N VAL A 85 -12.54 -61.17 5.39
CA VAL A 85 -13.67 -60.58 4.65
C VAL A 85 -14.11 -61.50 3.50
N ASN A 86 -13.20 -62.22 2.82
CA ASN A 86 -13.51 -62.98 1.61
C ASN A 86 -13.58 -64.53 1.74
N LYS A 87 -13.54 -65.10 2.96
CA LYS A 87 -13.62 -66.56 3.29
C LYS A 87 -12.67 -67.47 2.48
N SER A 88 -11.57 -67.93 3.08
CA SER A 88 -11.25 -69.37 3.30
C SER A 88 -9.75 -69.70 3.52
N SER A 89 -9.55 -70.78 4.28
CA SER A 89 -8.33 -71.58 4.57
C SER A 89 -7.56 -71.28 5.87
N ASN A 90 -7.86 -72.09 6.90
CA ASN A 90 -7.35 -71.98 8.28
C ASN A 90 -5.82 -72.11 8.47
N ARG A 91 -5.04 -72.47 7.45
CA ARG A 91 -3.59 -72.71 7.62
C ARG A 91 -2.75 -71.43 7.54
N ASN A 92 -3.07 -70.52 6.61
CA ASN A 92 -2.28 -69.29 6.45
C ASN A 92 -2.61 -68.25 7.53
N GLU A 93 -3.82 -68.25 8.08
CA GLU A 93 -4.24 -67.35 9.16
C GLU A 93 -3.38 -67.54 10.43
N LEU A 94 -3.06 -68.80 10.79
CA LEU A 94 -2.26 -69.11 11.98
C LEU A 94 -0.81 -68.61 11.86
N PHE A 95 -0.20 -68.77 10.69
CA PHE A 95 1.14 -68.25 10.40
C PHE A 95 1.19 -66.72 10.54
N PHE A 96 0.27 -65.99 9.89
CA PHE A 96 0.23 -64.54 9.92
C PHE A 96 -0.07 -63.98 11.33
N ILE A 97 -0.91 -64.67 12.12
CA ILE A 97 -1.17 -64.34 13.53
C ILE A 97 0.09 -64.53 14.38
N SER A 98 0.82 -65.63 14.18
CA SER A 98 2.08 -65.90 14.88
C SER A 98 3.13 -64.82 14.57
N HIS A 99 3.29 -64.48 13.28
CA HIS A 99 4.25 -63.45 12.84
C HIS A 99 3.93 -62.06 13.38
N LEU A 100 2.65 -61.64 13.35
CA LEU A 100 2.21 -60.38 13.96
C LEU A 100 2.44 -60.35 15.47
N LYS A 101 2.34 -61.49 16.15
CA LYS A 101 2.60 -61.58 17.58
C LYS A 101 4.09 -61.35 17.88
N THR A 102 4.99 -61.94 17.10
CA THR A 102 6.44 -61.72 17.24
C THR A 102 6.83 -60.26 16.96
N ILE A 103 6.25 -59.62 15.93
CA ILE A 103 6.50 -58.19 15.64
C ILE A 103 5.93 -57.28 16.74
N ARG A 104 4.75 -57.62 17.29
CA ARG A 104 4.14 -56.90 18.43
C ARG A 104 4.95 -57.02 19.73
N GLU A 105 5.65 -58.14 19.92
CA GLU A 105 6.52 -58.36 21.07
C GLU A 105 7.87 -57.62 20.94
N GLU A 106 8.34 -57.35 19.72
CA GLU A 106 9.61 -56.64 19.45
C GLU A 106 9.49 -55.12 19.17
N ASN A 107 8.29 -54.55 18.89
CA ASN A 107 8.11 -53.09 18.70
C ASN A 107 6.67 -52.58 19.01
N PRO A 108 6.48 -51.44 19.74
CA PRO A 108 5.20 -51.09 20.37
C PRO A 108 4.40 -50.02 19.60
N PHE A 109 3.98 -50.27 18.36
CA PHE A 109 3.09 -49.35 17.64
C PHE A 109 1.66 -49.90 17.56
N ALA A 110 0.68 -49.08 17.97
CA ALA A 110 -0.73 -49.36 17.76
C ALA A 110 -1.20 -48.76 16.42
N VAL A 111 -1.90 -49.58 15.65
CA VAL A 111 -2.45 -49.22 14.34
C VAL A 111 -3.96 -49.04 14.49
N GLU A 112 -4.48 -47.87 14.12
CA GLU A 112 -5.93 -47.64 14.00
C GLU A 112 -6.35 -47.74 12.53
N LEU A 113 -7.45 -48.46 12.29
CA LEU A 113 -8.03 -48.67 10.96
C LEU A 113 -9.30 -47.82 10.82
N TYR A 114 -9.36 -47.00 9.78
CA TYR A 114 -10.54 -46.22 9.43
C TYR A 114 -11.17 -46.79 8.15
N PHE A 115 -12.41 -47.25 8.24
CA PHE A 115 -13.20 -47.73 7.11
C PHE A 115 -14.03 -46.58 6.54
N GLY A 116 -13.81 -46.25 5.27
CA GLY A 116 -14.57 -45.22 4.56
C GLY A 116 -15.19 -45.75 3.28
N HIS A 117 -16.39 -45.26 2.95
CA HIS A 117 -16.99 -45.41 1.63
C HIS A 117 -16.78 -44.13 0.82
N ARG A 118 -16.27 -44.27 -0.40
CA ARG A 118 -16.32 -43.21 -1.41
C ARG A 118 -17.30 -43.64 -2.49
N ARG A 119 -18.37 -42.87 -2.69
CA ARG A 119 -19.19 -42.99 -3.89
C ARG A 119 -18.54 -42.15 -4.98
N ASP A 120 -17.95 -42.83 -5.96
CA ASP A 120 -17.77 -42.28 -7.30
C ASP A 120 -18.81 -42.92 -8.22
N ASN A 121 -19.29 -42.15 -9.21
CA ASN A 121 -20.55 -42.34 -9.92
C ASN A 121 -20.84 -43.72 -10.54
N HIS A 122 -19.92 -44.70 -10.51
CA HIS A 122 -20.23 -46.07 -10.93
C HIS A 122 -19.65 -47.23 -10.09
N ARG A 123 -18.96 -47.02 -8.96
CA ARG A 123 -18.61 -48.12 -8.01
C ARG A 123 -18.45 -47.63 -6.58
N ASP A 124 -18.96 -48.42 -5.63
CA ASP A 124 -18.77 -48.21 -4.20
C ASP A 124 -17.44 -48.85 -3.78
N LEU A 125 -16.37 -48.05 -3.74
CA LEU A 125 -15.06 -48.55 -3.32
C LEU A 125 -14.87 -48.24 -1.83
N ALA A 126 -14.90 -49.30 -1.02
CA ALA A 126 -14.46 -49.25 0.36
C ALA A 126 -12.93 -49.09 0.39
N TYR A 127 -12.44 -48.10 1.12
CA TYR A 127 -11.01 -47.92 1.35
C TYR A 127 -10.72 -47.91 2.85
N VAL A 128 -9.48 -48.30 3.19
CA VAL A 128 -8.99 -48.34 4.57
C VAL A 128 -7.82 -47.38 4.69
N ILE A 129 -7.94 -46.37 5.57
CA ILE A 129 -6.82 -45.50 5.94
C ILE A 129 -6.18 -46.07 7.21
N ILE A 130 -4.88 -46.31 7.16
CA ILE A 130 -4.07 -46.80 8.28
C ILE A 130 -3.40 -45.60 8.94
N GLY A 131 -3.84 -45.26 10.16
CA GLY A 131 -3.21 -44.22 10.97
C GLY A 131 -2.26 -44.84 11.99
N ILE A 132 -0.96 -44.55 11.88
CA ILE A 132 0.03 -44.91 12.92
C ILE A 132 0.05 -43.78 13.95
N LYS A 133 -0.49 -44.04 15.15
CA LYS A 133 -0.33 -43.14 16.32
C LYS A 133 0.58 -43.82 17.33
N GLY A 134 1.79 -43.28 17.45
CA GLY A 134 2.78 -43.78 18.41
C GLY A 134 2.29 -43.70 19.85
N PHE A 135 2.82 -44.58 20.70
CA PHE A 135 2.74 -44.41 22.15
C PHE A 135 4.09 -43.98 22.69
N THR A 136 4.08 -42.88 23.46
CA THR A 136 4.96 -42.75 24.62
C THR A 136 4.06 -42.90 25.85
N THR A 137 4.54 -43.57 26.89
CA THR A 137 3.78 -43.86 28.12
C THR A 137 3.60 -42.64 29.04
N ASP A 138 4.09 -41.45 28.64
CA ASP A 138 4.06 -40.24 29.47
C ASP A 138 3.12 -39.17 28.90
N LEU A 139 1.85 -39.21 29.33
CA LEU A 139 0.78 -38.28 28.92
C LEU A 139 1.08 -36.81 29.30
N LYS A 140 2.09 -36.56 30.15
CA LYS A 140 2.49 -35.22 30.61
C LYS A 140 3.08 -34.34 29.49
N ASN A 141 3.52 -34.92 28.37
CA ASN A 141 4.18 -34.19 27.28
C ASN A 141 3.22 -33.69 26.17
N PHE A 142 1.93 -34.00 26.25
CA PHE A 142 0.96 -33.60 25.21
C PHE A 142 0.53 -32.14 25.36
N ALA A 143 0.70 -31.36 24.30
CA ALA A 143 0.29 -29.95 24.25
C ALA A 143 -0.98 -29.72 23.40
N LYS A 144 -1.40 -30.68 22.58
CA LYS A 144 -2.55 -30.56 21.67
C LYS A 144 -3.38 -31.84 21.69
N LEU A 145 -4.70 -31.71 21.84
CA LEU A 145 -5.64 -32.83 21.85
C LEU A 145 -6.83 -32.51 20.94
N MET A 146 -7.18 -33.45 20.06
CA MET A 146 -8.38 -33.39 19.23
C MET A 146 -9.19 -34.66 19.47
N LEU A 147 -10.43 -34.49 19.91
CA LEU A 147 -11.36 -35.56 20.22
C LEU A 147 -12.51 -35.51 19.23
N ASN A 148 -12.87 -36.66 18.68
CA ASN A 148 -13.99 -36.81 17.75
C ASN A 148 -14.91 -37.94 18.25
N GLY A 149 -16.19 -37.65 18.49
CA GLY A 149 -17.21 -38.63 18.89
C GLY A 149 -17.83 -38.39 20.26
N ASN A 150 -18.75 -39.27 20.67
CA ASN A 150 -19.49 -39.18 21.93
C ASN A 150 -18.59 -39.55 23.11
N ILE A 151 -18.06 -38.54 23.80
CA ILE A 151 -17.28 -38.68 25.03
C ILE A 151 -18.12 -38.14 26.18
N THR A 152 -18.28 -38.93 27.24
CA THR A 152 -19.01 -38.52 28.44
C THR A 152 -18.20 -37.52 29.26
N GLU A 153 -18.87 -36.66 30.02
CA GLU A 153 -18.26 -35.64 30.88
C GLU A 153 -17.14 -36.23 31.77
N LYS A 154 -17.42 -37.33 32.47
CA LYS A 154 -16.48 -38.01 33.37
C LYS A 154 -15.20 -38.50 32.66
N VAL A 155 -15.32 -38.90 31.39
CA VAL A 155 -14.17 -39.35 30.60
C VAL A 155 -13.34 -38.15 30.18
N LEU A 156 -13.97 -37.05 29.79
CA LEU A 156 -13.27 -35.82 29.41
C LEU A 156 -12.53 -35.19 30.61
N GLU A 157 -13.16 -35.14 31.79
CA GLU A 157 -12.55 -34.68 33.04
C GLU A 157 -11.30 -35.50 33.40
N LYS A 158 -11.39 -36.83 33.29
CA LYS A 158 -10.26 -37.73 33.52
C LYS A 158 -9.12 -37.50 32.54
N ILE A 159 -9.42 -37.26 31.26
CA ILE A 159 -8.42 -36.96 30.22
C ILE A 159 -7.73 -35.63 30.50
N CYS A 160 -8.48 -34.58 30.84
CA CYS A 160 -7.92 -33.27 31.19
C CYS A 160 -7.02 -33.33 32.44
N THR A 161 -7.38 -34.18 33.42
CA THR A 161 -6.55 -34.42 34.61
C THR A 161 -5.22 -35.10 34.27
N LEU A 162 -5.22 -36.00 33.27
CA LEU A 162 -4.02 -36.75 32.85
C LEU A 162 -3.07 -35.93 31.96
N ILE A 163 -3.51 -34.78 31.41
CA ILE A 163 -2.74 -33.93 30.49
C ILE A 163 -2.67 -32.49 31.03
N PRO A 164 -1.91 -32.24 32.12
CA PRO A 164 -1.86 -30.92 32.76
C PRO A 164 -1.23 -29.82 31.89
N ASN A 165 -0.44 -30.19 30.88
CA ASN A 165 0.25 -29.26 29.96
C ASN A 165 -0.56 -28.97 28.68
N LEU A 166 -1.85 -29.31 28.65
CA LEU A 166 -2.69 -29.15 27.48
C LEU A 166 -2.85 -27.67 27.10
N LYS A 167 -2.38 -27.30 25.89
CA LYS A 167 -2.47 -25.93 25.36
C LYS A 167 -3.55 -25.76 24.31
N LYS A 168 -3.91 -26.82 23.57
CA LYS A 168 -4.99 -26.76 22.55
C LYS A 168 -5.93 -27.95 22.70
N LEU A 169 -7.23 -27.67 22.81
CA LEU A 169 -8.29 -28.68 22.89
C LEU A 169 -9.30 -28.45 21.77
N ASN A 170 -9.55 -29.47 20.96
CA ASN A 170 -10.59 -29.47 19.94
C ASN A 170 -11.59 -30.59 20.21
N LEU A 171 -12.86 -30.23 20.39
CA LEU A 171 -13.97 -31.12 20.69
C LEU A 171 -14.91 -31.16 19.48
N ASP A 172 -14.75 -32.14 18.60
CA ASP A 172 -15.58 -32.30 17.39
C ASP A 172 -16.70 -33.33 17.61
N LYS A 173 -17.95 -32.94 17.29
CA LYS A 173 -19.17 -33.76 17.41
C LYS A 173 -19.46 -34.31 18.82
N ILE A 174 -19.14 -33.56 19.87
CA ILE A 174 -19.42 -34.01 21.23
C ILE A 174 -20.84 -33.60 21.62
N VAL A 175 -21.68 -34.59 21.91
CA VAL A 175 -22.93 -34.42 22.67
C VAL A 175 -22.62 -34.91 24.08
N PRO A 176 -22.15 -34.04 24.99
CA PRO A 176 -21.83 -34.48 26.34
C PRO A 176 -23.15 -34.78 27.06
N ASP A 177 -23.26 -36.00 27.59
CA ASP A 177 -24.31 -36.41 28.51
C ASP A 177 -23.99 -35.84 29.91
N GLY A 178 -23.88 -34.49 30.02
CA GLY A 178 -23.36 -33.79 31.21
C GLY A 178 -22.85 -32.35 30.95
N SER A 179 -22.32 -31.69 31.98
CA SER A 179 -21.86 -30.29 31.92
C SER A 179 -20.37 -30.19 31.58
N LEU A 180 -20.01 -29.44 30.53
CA LEU A 180 -18.59 -29.20 30.19
C LEU A 180 -17.83 -28.33 31.22
N SER A 181 -18.53 -27.76 32.21
CA SER A 181 -17.92 -26.91 33.24
C SER A 181 -16.95 -27.65 34.17
N SER A 182 -17.10 -28.97 34.33
CA SER A 182 -16.25 -29.80 35.22
C SER A 182 -14.77 -29.82 34.82
N ILE A 183 -14.46 -29.67 33.53
CA ILE A 183 -13.07 -29.76 33.05
C ILE A 183 -12.27 -28.46 33.25
N VAL A 184 -12.93 -27.35 33.57
CA VAL A 184 -12.33 -26.00 33.66
C VAL A 184 -11.21 -25.98 34.71
N ASN A 185 -11.39 -26.66 35.85
CA ASN A 185 -10.41 -26.73 36.93
C ASN A 185 -9.11 -27.44 36.53
N HIS A 186 -9.14 -28.24 35.45
CA HIS A 186 -8.00 -29.04 34.98
C HIS A 186 -7.31 -28.45 33.74
N CYS A 187 -7.87 -27.38 33.16
CA CYS A 187 -7.42 -26.79 31.88
C CYS A 187 -6.68 -25.45 32.04
N GLY A 188 -5.97 -25.24 33.16
CA GLY A 188 -5.32 -23.96 33.48
C GLY A 188 -4.29 -23.46 32.44
N ASN A 189 -3.66 -24.37 31.68
CA ASN A 189 -2.67 -24.06 30.64
C ASN A 189 -3.26 -23.91 29.23
N LEU A 190 -4.58 -24.04 29.09
CA LEU A 190 -5.24 -24.04 27.79
C LEU A 190 -5.17 -22.66 27.13
N GLU A 191 -4.60 -22.59 25.93
CA GLU A 191 -4.48 -21.37 25.12
C GLU A 191 -5.54 -21.28 24.01
N VAL A 192 -5.97 -22.43 23.47
CA VAL A 192 -6.95 -22.52 22.38
C VAL A 192 -7.99 -23.61 22.68
N LEU A 193 -9.27 -23.26 22.60
CA LEU A 193 -10.40 -24.17 22.71
C LEU A 193 -11.26 -24.09 21.45
N ARG A 194 -11.60 -25.23 20.83
CA ARG A 194 -12.60 -25.32 19.76
C ARG A 194 -13.66 -26.34 20.14
N ILE A 195 -14.93 -26.00 19.96
CA ILE A 195 -16.07 -26.87 20.25
C ILE A 195 -17.02 -26.86 19.06
N THR A 196 -17.36 -28.03 18.53
CA THR A 196 -18.40 -28.18 17.50
C THR A 196 -19.73 -28.56 18.15
N LEU A 197 -20.75 -27.72 18.01
CA LEU A 197 -22.08 -27.98 18.59
C LEU A 197 -22.83 -29.08 17.81
N GLY A 198 -23.46 -29.99 18.57
CA GLY A 198 -24.46 -30.94 18.08
C GLY A 198 -25.90 -30.42 18.29
N PRO A 199 -26.90 -31.05 17.66
CA PRO A 199 -28.31 -30.74 17.91
C PRO A 199 -28.66 -30.98 19.39
N GLY A 200 -29.32 -30.01 20.04
CA GLY A 200 -29.77 -30.14 21.43
C GLY A 200 -28.71 -29.94 22.52
N CYS A 201 -27.49 -29.48 22.17
CA CYS A 201 -26.49 -29.10 23.18
C CYS A 201 -26.97 -27.91 24.05
N ASP A 202 -26.76 -28.01 25.36
CA ASP A 202 -26.97 -26.91 26.29
C ASP A 202 -25.85 -25.86 26.16
N VAL A 203 -26.20 -24.73 25.55
CA VAL A 203 -25.27 -23.63 25.23
C VAL A 203 -24.89 -22.76 26.44
N THR A 204 -25.53 -22.95 27.60
CA THR A 204 -25.30 -22.13 28.82
C THR A 204 -24.07 -22.56 29.64
N GLN A 205 -23.41 -23.64 29.24
CA GLN A 205 -22.32 -24.26 30.01
C GLN A 205 -20.94 -23.64 29.74
N PHE A 206 -20.85 -22.73 28.77
CA PHE A 206 -19.56 -22.26 28.26
C PHE A 206 -19.00 -21.05 29.02
N ALA A 207 -19.81 -20.36 29.84
CA ALA A 207 -19.42 -19.17 30.59
C ALA A 207 -18.19 -19.39 31.48
N SER A 208 -18.02 -20.59 32.05
CA SER A 208 -16.88 -20.93 32.91
C SER A 208 -15.54 -20.94 32.16
N PHE A 209 -15.52 -21.24 30.85
CA PHE A 209 -14.29 -21.23 30.05
C PHE A 209 -13.73 -19.81 29.84
N ALA A 210 -14.60 -18.79 29.86
CA ALA A 210 -14.18 -17.39 29.76
C ALA A 210 -13.26 -16.95 30.92
N LYS A 211 -13.26 -17.68 32.03
CA LYS A 211 -12.43 -17.42 33.23
C LYS A 211 -11.08 -18.16 33.22
N LEU A 212 -10.78 -18.97 32.20
CA LEU A 212 -9.50 -19.66 32.11
C LEU A 212 -8.34 -18.65 31.92
N PRO A 213 -7.26 -18.74 32.70
CA PRO A 213 -6.25 -17.69 32.80
C PRO A 213 -5.39 -17.53 31.54
N ASN A 214 -5.10 -18.64 30.85
CA ASN A 214 -4.23 -18.66 29.67
C ASN A 214 -4.98 -18.71 28.33
N LEU A 215 -6.31 -18.80 28.36
CA LEU A 215 -7.12 -18.95 27.14
C LEU A 215 -7.09 -17.66 26.33
N LYS A 216 -6.63 -17.75 25.08
CA LYS A 216 -6.52 -16.62 24.15
C LYS A 216 -7.57 -16.67 23.04
N LYS A 217 -7.94 -17.89 22.61
CA LYS A 217 -8.90 -18.12 21.52
C LYS A 217 -9.91 -19.19 21.91
N PHE A 218 -11.19 -18.87 21.78
CA PHE A 218 -12.28 -19.81 21.96
C PHE A 218 -13.14 -19.82 20.70
N THR A 219 -13.24 -20.96 20.02
CA THR A 219 -14.06 -21.12 18.80
C THR A 219 -15.23 -22.05 19.06
N ILE A 220 -16.43 -21.64 18.65
CA ILE A 220 -17.65 -22.44 18.67
C ILE A 220 -18.14 -22.60 17.24
N ASP A 221 -18.22 -23.84 16.77
CA ASP A 221 -18.69 -24.17 15.44
C ASP A 221 -20.17 -24.61 15.47
N LYS A 222 -20.90 -24.36 14.37
CA LYS A 222 -22.27 -24.85 14.12
C LYS A 222 -23.37 -24.22 14.97
N ILE A 223 -23.23 -22.96 15.39
CA ILE A 223 -24.24 -22.31 16.21
C ILE A 223 -25.57 -22.10 15.48
N GLN A 224 -25.50 -21.81 14.17
CA GLN A 224 -26.70 -21.57 13.36
C GLN A 224 -27.54 -22.85 13.20
N LYS A 225 -26.93 -24.03 13.31
CA LYS A 225 -27.60 -25.35 13.21
C LYS A 225 -28.10 -25.89 14.55
N SER A 226 -27.73 -25.25 15.66
CA SER A 226 -28.10 -25.71 17.02
C SER A 226 -29.56 -25.39 17.40
N GLY A 227 -30.18 -24.39 16.74
CA GLY A 227 -31.50 -23.86 17.12
C GLY A 227 -31.53 -23.09 18.44
N SER A 228 -30.35 -22.82 19.04
CA SER A 228 -30.21 -22.23 20.39
C SER A 228 -29.60 -20.82 20.38
N GLN A 229 -29.70 -20.09 19.27
CA GLN A 229 -29.05 -18.77 19.09
C GLN A 229 -29.47 -17.76 20.16
N LEU A 230 -30.78 -17.63 20.43
CA LEU A 230 -31.31 -16.71 21.44
C LEU A 230 -30.77 -17.04 22.85
N LEU A 231 -30.76 -18.32 23.22
CA LEU A 231 -30.23 -18.77 24.52
C LEU A 231 -28.73 -18.51 24.63
N PHE A 232 -27.98 -18.78 23.56
CA PHE A 232 -26.54 -18.55 23.54
C PHE A 232 -26.18 -17.08 23.70
N PHE A 233 -26.76 -16.17 22.90
CA PHE A 233 -26.42 -14.75 22.97
C PHE A 233 -26.92 -14.10 24.27
N ASN A 234 -28.01 -14.60 24.86
CA ASN A 234 -28.44 -14.22 26.21
C ASN A 234 -27.40 -14.59 27.28
N ASP A 235 -26.83 -15.80 27.20
CA ASP A 235 -25.79 -16.25 28.13
C ASP A 235 -24.47 -15.50 27.91
N LEU A 236 -24.09 -15.27 26.66
CA LEU A 236 -22.88 -14.53 26.27
C LEU A 236 -22.80 -13.15 26.95
N LYS A 237 -23.94 -12.48 27.16
CA LYS A 237 -24.00 -11.17 27.85
C LYS A 237 -23.48 -11.23 29.30
N ARG A 238 -23.51 -12.41 29.91
CA ARG A 238 -23.08 -12.66 31.30
C ARG A 238 -21.64 -13.15 31.39
N TRP A 239 -20.96 -13.35 30.26
CA TRP A 239 -19.58 -13.83 30.25
C TRP A 239 -18.64 -12.69 30.62
N HIS A 240 -18.29 -12.63 31.91
CA HIS A 240 -17.35 -11.64 32.41
C HIS A 240 -15.93 -12.20 32.46
N ARG A 241 -15.04 -11.64 31.65
CA ARG A 241 -13.59 -11.89 31.77
C ARG A 241 -12.93 -10.80 32.63
N PRO A 242 -12.28 -11.17 33.75
CA PRO A 242 -11.57 -10.21 34.59
C PRO A 242 -10.44 -9.48 33.83
N LYS A 243 -10.30 -8.17 34.04
CA LYS A 243 -9.23 -7.33 33.44
C LYS A 243 -7.81 -7.78 33.80
N SER A 244 -7.65 -8.58 34.87
CA SER A 244 -6.37 -9.18 35.28
C SER A 244 -5.91 -10.34 34.40
N LEU A 245 -6.79 -10.90 33.56
CA LEU A 245 -6.47 -12.00 32.66
C LEU A 245 -6.12 -11.50 31.26
N ARG A 246 -5.39 -12.31 30.48
CA ARG A 246 -5.03 -11.98 29.09
C ARG A 246 -6.28 -11.81 28.20
N PRO A 247 -6.23 -11.02 27.12
CA PRO A 247 -7.36 -10.88 26.21
C PRO A 247 -7.87 -12.21 25.65
N LEU A 248 -9.20 -12.41 25.67
CA LEU A 248 -9.86 -13.54 25.01
C LEU A 248 -10.79 -13.08 23.88
N THR A 249 -10.63 -13.69 22.72
CA THR A 249 -11.55 -13.57 21.59
C THR A 249 -12.37 -14.84 21.46
N LEU A 250 -13.70 -14.68 21.45
CA LEU A 250 -14.66 -15.72 21.09
C LEU A 250 -14.94 -15.63 19.60
N THR A 251 -14.82 -16.73 18.86
CA THR A 251 -15.17 -16.84 17.45
C THR A 251 -16.33 -17.82 17.28
N THR A 252 -17.39 -17.42 16.60
CA THR A 252 -18.42 -18.35 16.12
C THR A 252 -18.22 -18.60 14.63
N GLU A 253 -18.18 -19.86 14.20
CA GLU A 253 -17.98 -20.23 12.79
C GLU A 253 -19.07 -21.20 12.31
N ASP A 254 -19.68 -20.92 11.17
CA ASP A 254 -20.74 -21.77 10.59
C ASP A 254 -20.56 -21.96 9.10
N ARG A 255 -20.74 -23.21 8.65
CA ARG A 255 -20.90 -23.54 7.23
C ARG A 255 -22.39 -23.69 6.92
N ILE A 256 -22.89 -22.74 6.15
CA ILE A 256 -24.28 -22.67 5.72
C ILE A 256 -24.37 -23.34 4.36
N MET A 257 -25.17 -24.40 4.29
CA MET A 257 -25.33 -25.26 3.11
C MET A 257 -26.66 -25.00 2.39
N ASP A 258 -27.55 -24.25 3.04
CA ASP A 258 -28.89 -23.91 2.56
C ASP A 258 -29.00 -22.38 2.57
N GLU A 259 -29.08 -21.78 1.39
CA GLU A 259 -29.14 -20.33 1.19
C GLU A 259 -30.40 -19.69 1.80
N SER A 260 -31.43 -20.50 2.11
CA SER A 260 -32.64 -20.03 2.80
C SER A 260 -32.50 -19.95 4.33
N GLN A 261 -31.44 -20.53 4.90
CA GLN A 261 -31.23 -20.56 6.35
C GLN A 261 -30.89 -19.14 6.86
N PRO A 262 -31.67 -18.53 7.77
CA PRO A 262 -31.34 -17.22 8.30
C PRO A 262 -30.12 -17.29 9.22
N ILE A 263 -29.29 -16.25 9.17
CA ILE A 263 -28.10 -16.09 10.02
C ILE A 263 -28.45 -15.13 11.14
N THR A 264 -28.31 -15.58 12.39
CA THR A 264 -28.55 -14.74 13.57
C THR A 264 -27.27 -14.50 14.35
N PHE A 265 -27.02 -13.23 14.69
CA PHE A 265 -25.88 -12.81 15.50
C PHE A 265 -26.24 -11.60 16.38
N ALA A 266 -25.38 -11.26 17.33
CA ALA A 266 -25.59 -10.12 18.23
C ALA A 266 -24.70 -8.94 17.84
N THR A 267 -25.25 -7.73 17.79
CA THR A 267 -24.51 -6.47 17.54
C THR A 267 -24.00 -5.83 18.83
N PHE A 268 -23.57 -6.64 19.80
CA PHE A 268 -23.04 -6.14 21.07
C PHE A 268 -21.82 -5.25 20.86
N ASP A 269 -21.56 -4.34 21.81
CA ASP A 269 -20.32 -3.56 21.84
C ASP A 269 -19.06 -4.42 21.79
N SER A 270 -19.12 -5.69 22.22
CA SER A 270 -17.98 -6.62 22.13
C SER A 270 -17.70 -7.17 20.72
N LEU A 271 -18.61 -7.04 19.76
CA LEU A 271 -18.44 -7.55 18.39
C LEU A 271 -17.27 -6.84 17.70
N SER A 272 -16.19 -7.56 17.42
CA SER A 272 -14.98 -7.00 16.81
C SER A 272 -14.87 -7.25 15.31
N TYR A 273 -15.49 -8.34 14.82
CA TYR A 273 -15.43 -8.74 13.42
C TYR A 273 -16.66 -9.56 13.02
N LEU A 274 -17.15 -9.36 11.81
CA LEU A 274 -18.21 -10.15 11.19
C LEU A 274 -17.84 -10.38 9.72
N GLU A 275 -18.01 -11.61 9.25
CA GLU A 275 -17.78 -11.95 7.84
C GLU A 275 -18.77 -13.02 7.37
N ILE A 276 -19.33 -12.81 6.18
CA ILE A 276 -20.13 -13.76 5.42
C ILE A 276 -19.51 -13.80 4.03
N CYS A 277 -18.96 -14.94 3.64
CA CYS A 277 -18.28 -15.09 2.36
C CYS A 277 -18.46 -16.48 1.75
N GLU A 278 -18.25 -16.61 0.44
CA GLU A 278 -18.23 -17.90 -0.25
C GLU A 278 -16.84 -18.54 -0.15
N LEU A 279 -16.80 -19.85 0.09
CA LEU A 279 -15.56 -20.61 0.05
C LEU A 279 -15.11 -20.87 -1.40
N LEU A 280 -14.09 -20.15 -1.88
CA LEU A 280 -13.35 -20.50 -3.09
C LEU A 280 -12.50 -21.75 -2.82
N ASP A 281 -13.08 -22.93 -3.04
CA ASP A 281 -12.35 -24.19 -2.97
C ASP A 281 -11.45 -24.32 -4.21
N LYS A 282 -10.16 -23.91 -4.09
CA LYS A 282 -9.15 -23.92 -5.17
C LYS A 282 -8.92 -25.30 -5.85
N ARG A 283 -9.65 -26.35 -5.46
CA ARG A 283 -9.57 -27.71 -6.01
C ARG A 283 -10.82 -28.19 -6.74
N LYS A 284 -11.85 -27.35 -6.92
CA LYS A 284 -13.05 -27.70 -7.71
C LYS A 284 -13.28 -26.73 -8.87
N MET A 285 -12.58 -26.96 -9.98
CA MET A 285 -12.99 -26.48 -11.32
C MET A 285 -13.97 -27.45 -11.99
N CYS A 286 -15.01 -27.91 -11.28
CA CYS A 286 -16.08 -28.70 -11.91
C CYS A 286 -17.43 -28.43 -11.21
N ASN A 287 -18.31 -27.74 -11.94
CA ASN A 287 -19.78 -27.66 -11.84
C ASN A 287 -20.45 -28.41 -10.66
N SER A 288 -20.52 -27.76 -9.49
CA SER A 288 -21.58 -28.05 -8.51
C SER A 288 -22.28 -26.75 -8.14
N PRO A 289 -23.62 -26.65 -8.24
CA PRO A 289 -24.35 -25.39 -8.08
C PRO A 289 -24.60 -24.97 -6.62
N ASN A 290 -24.01 -25.64 -5.62
CA ASN A 290 -24.27 -25.31 -4.23
C ASN A 290 -23.18 -24.37 -3.70
N SER A 291 -23.50 -23.08 -3.63
CA SER A 291 -22.65 -22.10 -2.96
C SER A 291 -22.60 -22.44 -1.46
N ASN A 292 -21.40 -22.63 -0.91
CA ASN A 292 -21.22 -22.87 0.52
C ASN A 292 -20.82 -21.54 1.16
N LEU A 293 -21.76 -20.92 1.87
CA LEU A 293 -21.51 -19.69 2.62
C LEU A 293 -20.82 -20.03 3.94
N PHE A 294 -19.84 -19.22 4.29
CA PHE A 294 -19.11 -19.29 5.55
C PHE A 294 -19.40 -18.04 6.36
N PHE A 295 -19.94 -18.24 7.57
CA PHE A 295 -20.22 -17.18 8.53
C PHE A 295 -19.19 -17.21 9.64
N ILE A 296 -18.65 -16.04 9.98
CA ILE A 296 -17.73 -15.83 11.10
C ILE A 296 -18.20 -14.61 11.87
N SER A 297 -18.28 -14.70 13.20
CA SER A 297 -18.33 -13.51 14.06
C SER A 297 -17.35 -13.64 15.21
N LYS A 298 -16.73 -12.52 15.63
CA LYS A 298 -15.75 -12.47 16.72
C LYS A 298 -16.18 -11.46 17.78
N TYR A 299 -16.10 -11.86 19.05
CA TYR A 299 -16.44 -11.03 20.20
C TYR A 299 -15.25 -10.93 21.16
N ASP A 300 -14.92 -9.72 21.59
CA ASP A 300 -13.87 -9.43 22.56
C ASP A 300 -14.44 -9.39 23.98
N LEU A 301 -14.20 -10.45 24.76
CA LEU A 301 -14.82 -10.65 26.07
C LEU A 301 -14.21 -9.82 27.20
N ASN A 302 -13.21 -8.99 26.90
CA ASN A 302 -12.52 -8.16 27.89
C ASN A 302 -13.20 -6.80 28.11
N GLN A 303 -14.15 -6.44 27.25
CA GLN A 303 -14.94 -5.22 27.37
C GLN A 303 -16.15 -5.48 28.29
N GLU A 304 -16.42 -4.56 29.21
CA GLU A 304 -17.67 -4.56 29.96
C GLU A 304 -18.81 -4.30 28.98
N LEU A 305 -19.72 -5.27 28.83
CA LEU A 305 -20.95 -5.10 28.07
C LEU A 305 -21.85 -4.09 28.80
N LYS A 306 -21.71 -2.80 28.46
CA LYS A 306 -22.50 -1.70 29.04
C LYS A 306 -23.89 -1.56 28.43
N ASP A 307 -24.33 -2.53 27.61
CA ASP A 307 -25.60 -2.45 26.89
C ASP A 307 -26.82 -2.43 27.83
N SER A 308 -27.47 -1.26 27.90
CA SER A 308 -28.77 -1.02 28.54
C SER A 308 -29.96 -1.61 27.78
N CYS A 309 -29.76 -2.09 26.55
CA CYS A 309 -30.79 -2.70 25.71
C CYS A 309 -31.04 -4.18 26.04
N SER A 310 -32.27 -4.64 25.81
CA SER A 310 -32.63 -6.05 25.88
C SER A 310 -31.90 -6.83 24.78
N VAL A 311 -31.60 -8.12 25.01
CA VAL A 311 -30.88 -8.94 24.00
C VAL A 311 -31.67 -9.07 22.71
N GLU A 312 -33.00 -9.03 22.79
CA GLU A 312 -33.91 -9.03 21.64
C GLU A 312 -33.71 -7.79 20.74
N GLU A 313 -33.32 -6.65 21.31
CA GLU A 313 -33.02 -5.44 20.54
C GLU A 313 -31.64 -5.47 19.86
N SER A 314 -30.69 -6.23 20.40
CA SER A 314 -29.32 -6.38 19.88
C SER A 314 -29.13 -7.58 18.95
N LEU A 315 -30.13 -8.46 18.85
CA LEU A 315 -30.08 -9.58 17.90
C LEU A 315 -30.45 -9.12 16.50
N VAL A 316 -29.62 -9.51 15.55
CA VAL A 316 -29.79 -9.26 14.13
C VAL A 316 -29.90 -10.59 13.42
N THR A 317 -30.99 -10.74 12.67
CA THR A 317 -31.22 -11.86 11.78
C THR A 317 -31.24 -11.35 10.35
N ILE A 318 -30.40 -11.92 9.50
CA ILE A 318 -30.33 -11.61 8.07
C ILE A 318 -30.58 -12.88 7.26
N ALA A 319 -31.16 -12.73 6.08
CA ALA A 319 -31.28 -13.83 5.14
C ALA A 319 -29.88 -14.24 4.65
N SER A 320 -29.64 -15.53 4.46
CA SER A 320 -28.39 -16.06 3.88
C SER A 320 -28.41 -16.02 2.34
N ASN A 321 -29.22 -15.13 1.73
CA ASN A 321 -29.10 -14.86 0.31
C ASN A 321 -27.65 -14.44 0.00
N GLN A 322 -27.18 -14.68 -1.22
CA GLN A 322 -25.77 -14.56 -1.65
C GLN A 322 -25.21 -13.13 -1.50
N VAL A 323 -25.02 -12.72 -0.26
CA VAL A 323 -24.59 -11.41 0.21
C VAL A 323 -23.28 -11.64 0.94
N ARG A 324 -22.24 -10.98 0.46
CA ARG A 324 -20.96 -10.96 1.13
C ARG A 324 -20.91 -9.73 2.04
N ILE A 325 -20.83 -9.97 3.34
CA ILE A 325 -20.74 -8.93 4.36
C ILE A 325 -19.40 -9.07 5.03
N LYS A 326 -18.71 -7.95 5.21
CA LYS A 326 -17.53 -7.88 6.06
C LYS A 326 -17.63 -6.65 6.94
N PHE A 327 -17.38 -6.81 8.22
CA PHE A 327 -17.31 -5.71 9.17
C PHE A 327 -16.09 -5.89 10.08
N ASP A 328 -15.29 -4.83 10.20
CA ASP A 328 -14.21 -4.73 11.18
C ASP A 328 -14.48 -3.52 12.08
N ARG A 329 -14.63 -3.76 13.39
CA ARG A 329 -14.93 -2.71 14.37
C ARG A 329 -13.77 -1.73 14.54
N ARG A 330 -12.52 -2.16 14.37
CA ARG A 330 -11.35 -1.27 14.50
C ARG A 330 -11.40 -0.20 13.42
N ASP A 331 -11.80 -0.61 12.23
CA ASP A 331 -12.00 0.29 11.11
C ASP A 331 -13.39 0.92 11.13
N GLY A 332 -14.34 0.44 11.95
CA GLY A 332 -15.73 0.89 11.93
C GLY A 332 -16.35 0.77 10.53
N GLU A 333 -15.84 -0.15 9.71
CA GLU A 333 -16.13 -0.29 8.29
C GLU A 333 -17.04 -1.48 8.05
N LEU A 334 -18.14 -1.24 7.35
CA LEU A 334 -19.04 -2.26 6.83
C LEU A 334 -18.93 -2.30 5.30
N VAL A 335 -18.48 -3.43 4.77
CA VAL A 335 -18.41 -3.73 3.35
C VAL A 335 -19.53 -4.69 2.98
N ILE A 336 -20.33 -4.32 1.99
CA ILE A 336 -21.43 -5.12 1.46
C ILE A 336 -21.21 -5.33 -0.04
N LYS A 337 -21.19 -6.60 -0.46
CA LYS A 337 -21.25 -7.00 -1.87
C LYS A 337 -22.47 -7.89 -2.07
N LEU A 338 -23.39 -7.45 -2.91
CA LEU A 338 -24.67 -8.12 -3.18
C LEU A 338 -24.58 -8.87 -4.52
N ASN A 339 -25.16 -10.06 -4.61
CA ASN A 339 -25.47 -10.70 -5.89
C ASN A 339 -26.88 -10.30 -6.37
N GLU A 340 -27.13 -10.30 -7.69
CA GLU A 340 -28.28 -9.73 -8.43
C GLU A 340 -29.67 -9.99 -7.83
N GLN A 341 -29.85 -11.11 -7.11
CA GLN A 341 -31.10 -11.56 -6.52
C GLN A 341 -31.32 -11.10 -5.06
N SER A 342 -30.40 -10.33 -4.47
CA SER A 342 -30.42 -9.97 -3.05
C SER A 342 -31.22 -8.68 -2.76
N TYR A 343 -31.79 -8.56 -1.56
CA TYR A 343 -32.54 -7.36 -1.12
C TYR A 343 -31.80 -6.63 -0.01
N ILE A 344 -31.12 -5.52 -0.32
CA ILE A 344 -30.37 -4.72 0.65
C ILE A 344 -31.27 -4.00 1.66
N SER A 345 -32.52 -3.71 1.28
CA SER A 345 -33.51 -3.07 2.17
C SER A 345 -33.78 -3.86 3.45
N GLN A 346 -33.54 -5.18 3.45
CA GLN A 346 -33.70 -6.04 4.61
C GLN A 346 -32.51 -6.00 5.57
N LEU A 347 -31.39 -5.38 5.18
CA LEU A 347 -30.16 -5.30 5.97
C LEU A 347 -30.13 -4.09 6.90
N GLY A 348 -31.22 -3.32 7.03
CA GLY A 348 -31.24 -2.11 7.86
C GLY A 348 -30.91 -2.34 9.34
N SER A 349 -31.03 -3.57 9.83
CA SER A 349 -30.58 -3.99 11.16
C SER A 349 -29.06 -3.86 11.37
N LEU A 350 -28.25 -3.83 10.30
CA LEU A 350 -26.80 -3.63 10.36
C LEU A 350 -26.42 -2.20 10.80
N SER A 351 -27.35 -1.25 10.81
CA SER A 351 -27.08 0.07 11.38
C SER A 351 -26.76 0.01 12.88
N LYS A 352 -27.14 -1.08 13.56
CA LYS A 352 -26.84 -1.30 14.99
C LYS A 352 -25.41 -1.79 15.27
N LEU A 353 -24.56 -1.95 14.25
CA LEU A 353 -23.18 -2.41 14.45
C LEU A 353 -22.38 -1.39 15.28
N PRO A 354 -21.55 -1.86 16.25
CA PRO A 354 -20.83 -0.96 17.15
C PRO A 354 -19.75 -0.17 16.41
N ASN A 355 -19.59 1.12 16.73
CA ASN A 355 -18.59 2.01 16.10
C ASN A 355 -18.69 2.09 14.55
N LEU A 356 -19.85 1.80 13.97
CA LEU A 356 -20.06 1.94 12.53
C LEU A 356 -19.91 3.42 12.12
N SER A 357 -18.91 3.69 11.30
CA SER A 357 -18.58 5.03 10.81
C SER A 357 -18.32 5.06 9.31
N ARG A 358 -18.11 3.89 8.69
CA ARG A 358 -17.78 3.77 7.28
C ARG A 358 -18.60 2.68 6.60
N LEU A 359 -19.10 2.98 5.41
CA LEU A 359 -19.93 2.08 4.61
C LEU A 359 -19.37 1.99 3.19
N VAL A 360 -19.14 0.76 2.72
CA VAL A 360 -18.74 0.45 1.34
C VAL A 360 -19.74 -0.52 0.71
N ILE A 361 -20.30 -0.15 -0.44
CA ILE A 361 -21.24 -0.98 -1.21
C ILE A 361 -20.65 -1.21 -2.60
N HIS A 362 -20.50 -2.48 -3.04
CA HIS A 362 -19.82 -2.81 -4.30
C HIS A 362 -20.73 -3.09 -5.51
N GLN A 363 -21.94 -3.61 -5.31
CA GLN A 363 -22.86 -4.01 -6.39
C GLN A 363 -24.30 -3.79 -5.92
N LYS A 364 -25.19 -3.34 -6.83
CA LYS A 364 -26.59 -3.03 -6.54
C LYS A 364 -27.49 -4.20 -6.92
N CYS A 365 -28.50 -4.42 -6.08
CA CYS A 365 -29.77 -5.03 -6.43
C CYS A 365 -30.83 -4.14 -5.78
N ASN A 366 -31.83 -3.64 -6.53
CA ASN A 366 -32.91 -2.74 -6.05
C ASN A 366 -32.45 -1.46 -5.30
N THR A 367 -33.40 -0.63 -4.82
CA THR A 367 -33.12 0.66 -4.17
C THR A 367 -32.50 0.49 -2.78
N ILE A 368 -31.46 1.27 -2.47
CA ILE A 368 -30.83 1.33 -1.14
C ILE A 368 -31.47 2.38 -0.21
N ALA A 369 -32.50 3.10 -0.67
CA ALA A 369 -33.07 4.22 0.09
C ALA A 369 -33.54 3.80 1.50
N HIS A 370 -34.25 2.67 1.63
CA HIS A 370 -34.66 2.14 2.94
C HIS A 370 -33.48 1.75 3.84
N PHE A 371 -32.39 1.24 3.25
CA PHE A 371 -31.19 0.91 3.98
C PHE A 371 -30.50 2.19 4.49
N LEU A 372 -30.35 3.21 3.65
CA LEU A 372 -29.84 4.53 4.05
C LEU A 372 -30.71 5.19 5.12
N GLN A 373 -32.03 5.09 4.99
CA GLN A 373 -32.99 5.59 5.98
C GLN A 373 -32.77 4.96 7.37
N SER A 374 -32.37 3.69 7.42
CA SER A 374 -32.04 3.00 8.68
C SER A 374 -30.68 3.42 9.27
N MET A 375 -29.81 4.02 8.45
CA MET A 375 -28.49 4.54 8.81
C MET A 375 -28.51 6.01 9.23
N VAL A 376 -29.62 6.73 8.99
CA VAL A 376 -29.83 8.06 9.57
C VAL A 376 -29.72 7.94 11.10
N PRO A 377 -28.94 8.78 11.79
CA PRO A 377 -28.57 8.57 13.18
C PRO A 377 -29.77 8.28 14.08
N LYS A 378 -29.77 7.09 14.69
CA LYS A 378 -30.66 6.69 15.80
C LYS A 378 -29.80 6.11 16.91
N GLY A 379 -29.01 6.94 17.60
CA GLY A 379 -28.12 6.51 18.69
C GLY A 379 -26.75 7.18 18.68
N SER A 380 -25.76 6.52 19.30
CA SER A 380 -24.41 7.05 19.60
C SER A 380 -23.37 6.92 18.49
N PHE A 381 -23.73 6.43 17.30
CA PHE A 381 -22.84 6.29 16.14
C PHE A 381 -23.22 7.27 15.03
N ALA A 382 -22.23 7.68 14.24
CA ALA A 382 -22.37 8.67 13.18
C ALA A 382 -21.63 8.18 11.93
N LEU A 383 -22.36 7.95 10.84
CA LEU A 383 -21.79 7.51 9.57
C LEU A 383 -21.04 8.68 8.91
N LYS A 384 -19.72 8.55 8.76
CA LYS A 384 -18.81 9.61 8.29
C LYS A 384 -18.32 9.41 6.87
N SER A 385 -18.15 8.15 6.45
CA SER A 385 -17.69 7.82 5.10
C SER A 385 -18.65 6.88 4.41
N ILE A 386 -19.02 7.22 3.18
CA ILE A 386 -19.86 6.40 2.33
C ILE A 386 -19.20 6.25 0.96
N LYS A 387 -18.98 5.01 0.54
CA LYS A 387 -18.47 4.67 -0.79
C LYS A 387 -19.39 3.67 -1.47
N MET A 388 -19.83 4.04 -2.67
CA MET A 388 -20.72 3.23 -3.50
C MET A 388 -20.03 2.97 -4.84
N ASN A 389 -19.43 1.79 -4.97
CA ASN A 389 -18.77 1.36 -6.19
C ASN A 389 -19.81 0.79 -7.15
N TYR A 390 -19.69 1.13 -8.44
CA TYR A 390 -20.51 0.63 -9.55
C TYR A 390 -22.02 0.91 -9.48
N GLN A 391 -22.52 1.37 -8.33
CA GLN A 391 -23.90 1.74 -8.10
C GLN A 391 -24.13 3.20 -8.50
N THR A 392 -25.14 3.42 -9.33
CA THR A 392 -25.72 4.75 -9.58
C THR A 392 -26.87 5.00 -8.62
N LEU A 393 -26.88 6.20 -8.04
CA LEU A 393 -27.94 6.63 -7.14
C LEU A 393 -29.15 7.16 -7.91
N ASP A 394 -30.34 6.82 -7.43
CA ASP A 394 -31.61 7.44 -7.83
C ASP A 394 -31.98 8.63 -6.91
N GLN A 395 -33.07 9.33 -7.25
CA GLN A 395 -33.51 10.51 -6.50
C GLN A 395 -33.87 10.19 -5.05
N SER A 396 -34.52 9.05 -4.78
CA SER A 396 -34.90 8.66 -3.42
C SER A 396 -33.67 8.34 -2.57
N GLU A 397 -32.66 7.70 -3.17
CA GLU A 397 -31.40 7.36 -2.53
C GLU A 397 -30.60 8.64 -2.20
N CYS A 398 -30.54 9.61 -3.12
CA CYS A 398 -29.90 10.91 -2.86
C CYS A 398 -30.59 11.70 -1.73
N ILE A 399 -31.92 11.66 -1.65
CA ILE A 399 -32.68 12.34 -0.59
C ILE A 399 -32.39 11.71 0.77
N GLU A 400 -32.40 10.38 0.88
CA GLU A 400 -32.08 9.73 2.16
C GLU A 400 -30.61 9.92 2.55
N LEU A 401 -29.69 9.91 1.57
CA LEU A 401 -28.27 10.18 1.82
C LEU A 401 -28.04 11.60 2.36
N ALA A 402 -28.73 12.59 1.79
CA ALA A 402 -28.65 13.99 2.22
C ALA A 402 -29.08 14.22 3.69
N LYS A 403 -29.88 13.31 4.26
CA LYS A 403 -30.31 13.37 5.68
C LYS A 403 -29.22 12.90 6.66
N ILE A 404 -28.14 12.30 6.18
CA ILE A 404 -27.05 11.82 7.03
C ILE A 404 -26.02 12.95 7.22
N GLU A 405 -26.34 13.90 8.10
CA GLU A 405 -25.54 15.13 8.33
C GLU A 405 -24.10 14.87 8.83
N SER A 406 -23.84 13.65 9.35
CA SER A 406 -22.53 13.21 9.80
C SER A 406 -21.56 12.85 8.67
N VAL A 407 -22.02 12.75 7.41
CA VAL A 407 -21.15 12.39 6.28
C VAL A 407 -20.10 13.48 6.06
N ARG A 408 -18.85 13.05 5.92
CA ARG A 408 -17.66 13.88 5.64
C ARG A 408 -16.99 13.45 4.34
N PHE A 409 -17.07 12.17 3.99
CA PHE A 409 -16.58 11.62 2.73
C PHE A 409 -17.71 10.92 1.99
N LEU A 410 -17.91 11.29 0.73
CA LEU A 410 -18.87 10.64 -0.16
C LEU A 410 -18.22 10.31 -1.50
N GLU A 411 -18.24 9.03 -1.86
CA GLU A 411 -17.93 8.54 -3.20
C GLU A 411 -19.16 7.80 -3.76
N CYS A 412 -19.73 8.29 -4.85
CA CYS A 412 -20.91 7.70 -5.47
C CYS A 412 -20.97 7.94 -6.99
N ASN A 413 -21.85 7.22 -7.69
CA ASN A 413 -22.11 7.44 -9.11
C ASN A 413 -23.55 7.91 -9.34
N PHE A 414 -23.79 8.63 -10.43
CA PHE A 414 -25.12 9.07 -10.87
C PHE A 414 -25.42 8.64 -12.30
N PHE A 415 -26.71 8.46 -12.60
CA PHE A 415 -27.21 8.39 -13.97
C PHE A 415 -27.67 9.74 -14.51
N LYS A 416 -27.90 10.74 -13.65
CA LYS A 416 -28.46 12.04 -14.08
C LYS A 416 -27.87 13.21 -13.32
N TRP A 417 -27.54 14.29 -14.02
CA TRP A 417 -26.91 15.49 -13.42
C TRP A 417 -27.80 16.20 -12.38
N HIS A 418 -29.12 16.27 -12.60
CA HIS A 418 -30.03 16.97 -11.68
C HIS A 418 -30.10 16.36 -10.27
N LEU A 419 -29.68 15.09 -10.10
CA LEU A 419 -29.63 14.43 -8.79
C LEU A 419 -28.62 15.08 -7.84
N MET A 420 -27.66 15.85 -8.39
CA MET A 420 -26.70 16.63 -7.61
C MET A 420 -27.36 17.68 -6.71
N GLU A 421 -28.55 18.19 -7.07
CA GLU A 421 -29.23 19.21 -6.27
C GLU A 421 -29.54 18.74 -4.85
N SER A 422 -29.94 17.47 -4.71
CA SER A 422 -30.24 16.85 -3.41
C SER A 422 -29.03 16.80 -2.49
N LEU A 423 -27.81 16.70 -3.04
CA LEU A 423 -26.58 16.60 -2.25
C LEU A 423 -26.07 17.95 -1.72
N ASN A 424 -26.59 19.07 -2.21
CA ASN A 424 -26.18 20.40 -1.72
C ASN A 424 -26.49 20.63 -0.23
N GLN A 425 -27.32 19.78 0.38
CA GLN A 425 -27.65 19.84 1.80
C GLN A 425 -26.56 19.27 2.72
N LEU A 426 -25.57 18.56 2.17
CA LEU A 426 -24.46 17.96 2.94
C LEU A 426 -23.39 19.02 3.30
N THR A 427 -23.73 19.95 4.19
CA THR A 427 -22.88 21.12 4.54
C THR A 427 -21.55 20.79 5.22
N ASN A 428 -21.45 19.60 5.81
CA ASN A 428 -20.26 19.15 6.52
C ASN A 428 -19.27 18.35 5.64
N LEU A 429 -19.52 18.27 4.34
CA LEU A 429 -18.74 17.44 3.44
C LEU A 429 -17.30 17.96 3.30
N GLN A 430 -16.32 17.12 3.66
CA GLN A 430 -14.90 17.43 3.53
C GLN A 430 -14.35 16.93 2.19
N HIS A 431 -14.80 15.75 1.76
CA HIS A 431 -14.39 15.12 0.52
C HIS A 431 -15.58 14.64 -0.28
N LEU A 432 -15.54 14.89 -1.59
CA LEU A 432 -16.55 14.45 -2.51
C LEU A 432 -15.93 13.83 -3.75
N ARG A 433 -16.46 12.68 -4.18
CA ARG A 433 -16.15 12.08 -5.48
C ARG A 433 -17.44 11.60 -6.13
N ILE A 434 -17.72 12.15 -7.31
CA ILE A 434 -18.90 11.79 -8.09
C ILE A 434 -18.48 11.36 -9.47
N GLU A 435 -18.98 10.22 -9.93
CA GLU A 435 -18.94 9.84 -11.35
C GLU A 435 -20.35 9.87 -11.95
N VAL A 436 -20.58 10.71 -12.94
CA VAL A 436 -21.86 10.74 -13.68
C VAL A 436 -21.70 9.90 -14.94
N ARG A 437 -22.48 8.83 -15.04
CA ARG A 437 -22.43 7.83 -16.13
C ARG A 437 -23.62 8.02 -17.07
N HIS A 438 -23.35 7.96 -18.37
CA HIS A 438 -24.36 7.89 -19.44
C HIS A 438 -25.36 9.06 -19.54
N ASP A 439 -25.16 10.17 -18.83
CA ASP A 439 -25.94 11.40 -18.99
C ASP A 439 -25.15 12.46 -19.76
N VAL A 440 -25.84 13.17 -20.65
CA VAL A 440 -25.26 14.27 -21.40
C VAL A 440 -25.42 15.54 -20.58
N ILE A 441 -24.30 16.15 -20.20
CA ILE A 441 -24.31 17.47 -19.56
C ILE A 441 -24.78 18.53 -20.55
N ASP A 442 -25.61 19.45 -20.05
CA ASP A 442 -26.11 20.63 -20.78
C ASP A 442 -25.80 21.92 -20.01
N SER A 443 -26.20 23.07 -20.58
CA SER A 443 -25.94 24.40 -20.01
C SER A 443 -26.72 24.69 -18.71
N ASN A 444 -27.79 23.94 -18.41
CA ASN A 444 -28.56 24.11 -17.18
C ASN A 444 -27.91 23.31 -16.05
N THR A 445 -27.57 22.06 -16.33
CA THR A 445 -26.95 21.12 -15.40
C THR A 445 -25.50 21.49 -15.05
N SER A 446 -24.75 22.09 -15.98
CA SER A 446 -23.40 22.59 -15.70
C SER A 446 -23.34 23.65 -14.59
N ARG A 447 -24.42 24.43 -14.40
CA ARG A 447 -24.53 25.43 -13.32
C ARG A 447 -24.64 24.81 -11.93
N LEU A 448 -24.88 23.50 -11.82
CA LEU A 448 -24.92 22.78 -10.55
C LEU A 448 -23.51 22.43 -10.05
N ILE A 449 -22.53 22.30 -10.95
CA ILE A 449 -21.16 21.89 -10.62
C ILE A 449 -20.50 22.83 -9.59
N PRO A 450 -20.48 24.17 -9.78
CA PRO A 450 -19.82 25.06 -8.83
C PRO A 450 -20.45 25.03 -7.44
N LYS A 451 -21.78 24.90 -7.36
CA LYS A 451 -22.51 24.81 -6.08
C LYS A 451 -22.05 23.60 -5.28
N LEU A 452 -21.90 22.46 -5.92
CA LEU A 452 -21.48 21.25 -5.23
C LEU A 452 -20.00 21.27 -4.86
N LEU A 453 -19.13 21.78 -5.75
CA LEU A 453 -17.71 21.95 -5.47
C LEU A 453 -17.47 22.91 -4.28
N THR A 454 -18.33 23.93 -4.10
CA THR A 454 -18.21 24.89 -2.99
C THR A 454 -18.69 24.36 -1.64
N VAL A 455 -19.65 23.44 -1.62
CA VAL A 455 -20.12 22.73 -0.40
C VAL A 455 -18.97 21.96 0.25
N CYS A 456 -18.04 21.45 -0.56
CA CYS A 456 -16.89 20.69 -0.07
C CYS A 456 -15.84 21.60 0.61
N GLN A 457 -15.35 21.17 1.78
CA GLN A 457 -14.42 21.95 2.60
C GLN A 457 -12.93 21.71 2.26
N VAL A 458 -12.58 20.53 1.74
CA VAL A 458 -11.18 20.15 1.46
C VAL A 458 -10.96 19.85 -0.01
N GLN A 459 -11.59 18.80 -0.55
CA GLN A 459 -11.40 18.39 -1.95
C GLN A 459 -12.65 17.75 -2.56
N ALA A 460 -13.06 18.24 -3.72
CA ALA A 460 -14.15 17.65 -4.50
C ALA A 460 -13.69 17.23 -5.89
N SER A 461 -14.21 16.11 -6.38
CA SER A 461 -13.93 15.53 -7.69
C SER A 461 -15.22 15.16 -8.39
N ILE A 462 -15.42 15.64 -9.61
CA ILE A 462 -16.57 15.27 -10.46
C ILE A 462 -16.03 14.75 -11.78
N LYS A 463 -16.36 13.50 -12.11
CA LYS A 463 -15.95 12.81 -13.33
C LYS A 463 -17.18 12.48 -14.16
N CYS A 464 -17.07 12.62 -15.47
CA CYS A 464 -17.99 12.04 -16.45
C CYS A 464 -17.18 11.55 -17.65
N GLU A 465 -17.86 11.06 -18.69
CA GLU A 465 -17.19 10.61 -19.92
C GLU A 465 -16.42 11.72 -20.64
N ARG A 466 -16.83 13.00 -20.48
CA ARG A 466 -16.27 14.14 -21.21
C ARG A 466 -15.26 14.98 -20.43
N PHE A 467 -15.22 14.89 -19.11
CA PHE A 467 -14.25 15.62 -18.30
C PHE A 467 -14.11 15.02 -16.91
N HIS A 468 -13.03 15.43 -16.23
CA HIS A 468 -12.82 15.18 -14.82
C HIS A 468 -12.31 16.47 -14.16
N ILE A 469 -13.08 17.00 -13.20
CA ILE A 469 -12.76 18.22 -12.47
C ILE A 469 -12.37 17.82 -11.05
N VAL A 470 -11.26 18.37 -10.54
CA VAL A 470 -10.82 18.24 -9.15
C VAL A 470 -10.58 19.62 -8.57
N PHE A 471 -11.33 19.99 -7.54
CA PHE A 471 -11.15 21.23 -6.80
C PHE A 471 -10.55 20.95 -5.42
N LYS A 472 -9.33 21.42 -5.20
CA LYS A 472 -8.61 21.34 -3.92
C LYS A 472 -8.69 22.71 -3.25
N LYS A 473 -9.71 22.90 -2.43
CA LYS A 473 -10.09 24.21 -1.88
C LYS A 473 -9.02 24.80 -0.96
N LYS A 474 -8.40 23.97 -0.11
CA LYS A 474 -7.31 24.38 0.79
C LYS A 474 -6.04 24.78 0.03
N GLU A 475 -5.77 24.13 -1.10
CA GLU A 475 -4.66 24.48 -2.01
C GLU A 475 -5.01 25.62 -2.97
N LYS A 476 -6.26 26.12 -2.96
CA LYS A 476 -6.77 27.11 -3.93
C LYS A 476 -6.55 26.68 -5.39
N LYS A 477 -6.60 25.37 -5.63
CA LYS A 477 -6.23 24.75 -6.91
C LYS A 477 -7.41 24.07 -7.57
N LEU A 478 -7.64 24.38 -8.83
CA LEU A 478 -8.63 23.74 -9.69
C LEU A 478 -7.89 22.99 -10.80
N GLU A 479 -8.13 21.69 -10.91
CA GLU A 479 -7.58 20.82 -11.95
C GLU A 479 -8.73 20.35 -12.84
N ILE A 480 -8.58 20.50 -14.15
CA ILE A 480 -9.59 20.13 -15.15
C ILE A 480 -8.93 19.24 -16.19
N TYR A 481 -9.43 18.02 -16.29
CA TYR A 481 -9.10 17.12 -17.37
C TYR A 481 -10.26 17.12 -18.39
N VAL A 482 -9.95 17.47 -19.63
CA VAL A 482 -10.92 17.58 -20.73
C VAL A 482 -10.80 16.36 -21.63
N GLY A 483 -11.91 15.66 -21.83
CA GLY A 483 -12.05 14.58 -22.78
C GLY A 483 -12.39 15.07 -24.19
N VAL A 484 -12.49 14.12 -25.13
CA VAL A 484 -12.71 14.40 -26.55
C VAL A 484 -14.07 15.07 -26.80
N ASN A 485 -14.12 16.05 -27.71
CA ASN A 485 -15.34 16.75 -28.16
C ASN A 485 -16.13 17.52 -27.07
N LEU A 486 -15.51 17.89 -25.94
CA LEU A 486 -16.16 18.76 -24.96
C LEU A 486 -16.35 20.19 -25.50
N ASP A 487 -17.52 20.76 -25.28
CA ASP A 487 -17.75 22.19 -25.48
C ASP A 487 -17.33 22.97 -24.24
N ALA A 488 -16.32 23.84 -24.36
CA ALA A 488 -15.79 24.61 -23.23
C ALA A 488 -16.83 25.55 -22.61
N GLU A 489 -17.90 25.92 -23.33
CA GLU A 489 -19.03 26.68 -22.77
C GLU A 489 -19.65 25.99 -21.55
N LEU A 490 -19.66 24.66 -21.54
CA LEU A 490 -20.19 23.85 -20.43
C LEU A 490 -19.36 23.99 -19.15
N LEU A 491 -18.09 24.41 -19.25
CA LEU A 491 -17.21 24.63 -18.11
C LEU A 491 -17.22 26.07 -17.60
N THR A 492 -17.80 27.02 -18.34
CA THR A 492 -17.85 28.44 -17.96
C THR A 492 -18.41 28.72 -16.55
N PRO A 493 -19.38 27.96 -15.99
CA PRO A 493 -19.84 28.20 -14.63
C PRO A 493 -18.73 28.02 -13.57
N LEU A 494 -17.64 27.29 -13.86
CA LEU A 494 -16.52 27.12 -12.94
C LEU A 494 -15.83 28.44 -12.57
N ALA A 495 -15.94 29.48 -13.42
CA ALA A 495 -15.42 30.80 -13.11
C ALA A 495 -16.11 31.47 -11.90
N GLN A 496 -17.27 30.95 -11.46
CA GLN A 496 -17.98 31.39 -10.26
C GLN A 496 -17.39 30.81 -8.96
N LEU A 497 -16.46 29.86 -9.04
CA LEU A 497 -15.78 29.35 -7.87
C LEU A 497 -14.95 30.46 -7.24
N SER A 498 -15.11 30.67 -5.93
CA SER A 498 -14.33 31.63 -5.17
C SER A 498 -13.05 31.00 -4.62
N GLY A 499 -11.96 31.76 -4.57
CA GLY A 499 -10.73 31.34 -3.91
C GLY A 499 -9.89 30.35 -4.73
N VAL A 500 -10.02 30.34 -6.05
CA VAL A 500 -9.09 29.65 -6.96
C VAL A 500 -7.97 30.63 -7.30
N SER A 501 -6.72 30.23 -7.06
CA SER A 501 -5.52 30.97 -7.50
C SER A 501 -4.70 30.20 -8.53
N THR A 502 -4.81 28.87 -8.55
CA THR A 502 -4.07 28.01 -9.47
C THR A 502 -5.05 27.19 -10.31
N LEU A 503 -4.93 27.29 -11.63
CA LEU A 503 -5.72 26.54 -12.60
C LEU A 503 -4.80 25.60 -13.39
N LYS A 504 -5.05 24.29 -13.32
CA LYS A 504 -4.39 23.28 -14.15
C LYS A 504 -5.41 22.73 -15.14
N ILE A 505 -5.08 22.73 -16.43
CA ILE A 505 -5.89 22.08 -17.46
C ILE A 505 -5.03 21.07 -18.20
N SER A 506 -5.58 19.87 -18.39
CA SER A 506 -5.01 18.76 -19.15
C SER A 506 -6.07 18.24 -20.12
N ALA A 507 -5.70 17.75 -21.29
CA ALA A 507 -6.66 17.27 -22.29
C ALA A 507 -6.02 16.24 -23.22
N TRP A 508 -6.85 15.38 -23.79
CA TRP A 508 -6.45 14.53 -24.92
C TRP A 508 -6.42 15.31 -26.24
N PRO A 509 -5.67 14.86 -27.25
CA PRO A 509 -5.65 15.48 -28.57
C PRO A 509 -7.07 15.63 -29.14
N ASN A 510 -7.34 16.76 -29.83
CA ASN A 510 -8.63 17.10 -30.47
C ASN A 510 -9.78 17.58 -29.55
N PHE A 511 -9.50 18.47 -28.59
CA PHE A 511 -10.56 19.23 -27.90
C PHE A 511 -10.90 20.54 -28.65
N LYS A 512 -12.11 21.09 -28.43
CA LYS A 512 -12.49 22.41 -28.98
C LYS A 512 -11.81 23.55 -28.20
N SER A 513 -11.71 24.74 -28.77
CA SER A 513 -11.21 25.95 -28.10
C SER A 513 -11.71 26.13 -26.65
N LEU A 514 -10.77 26.42 -25.73
CA LEU A 514 -11.07 26.76 -24.32
C LEU A 514 -11.29 28.26 -24.10
N ASN A 515 -11.35 29.05 -25.17
CA ASN A 515 -11.47 30.51 -25.08
C ASN A 515 -12.69 30.96 -24.29
N SER A 516 -13.83 30.28 -24.42
CA SER A 516 -15.05 30.62 -23.66
C SER A 516 -14.84 30.45 -22.15
N LEU A 517 -14.12 29.41 -21.73
CA LEU A 517 -13.76 29.18 -20.32
C LEU A 517 -12.83 30.29 -19.81
N PHE A 518 -11.78 30.63 -20.55
CA PHE A 518 -10.84 31.68 -20.14
C PHE A 518 -11.49 33.06 -20.14
N GLU A 519 -12.38 33.36 -21.08
CA GLU A 519 -13.17 34.59 -21.08
C GLU A 519 -14.09 34.68 -19.85
N ALA A 520 -14.70 33.55 -19.45
CA ALA A 520 -15.47 33.50 -18.21
C ALA A 520 -14.61 33.80 -16.98
N PHE A 521 -13.37 33.28 -16.89
CA PHE A 521 -12.44 33.61 -15.81
C PHE A 521 -11.92 35.05 -15.87
N ALA A 522 -11.72 35.61 -17.07
CA ALA A 522 -11.27 36.99 -17.25
C ALA A 522 -12.35 38.02 -16.83
N THR A 523 -13.62 37.68 -17.03
CA THR A 523 -14.77 38.55 -16.73
C THR A 523 -15.32 38.35 -15.31
N CYS A 524 -15.10 37.18 -14.70
CA CYS A 524 -15.57 36.90 -13.34
C CYS A 524 -14.60 37.44 -12.26
N ASN A 525 -15.13 38.27 -11.35
CA ASN A 525 -14.37 38.81 -10.22
C ASN A 525 -14.28 37.87 -9.00
N PHE A 526 -14.71 36.62 -9.11
CA PHE A 526 -14.77 35.68 -7.97
C PHE A 526 -13.41 35.04 -7.63
N SER A 527 -12.50 34.94 -8.59
CA SER A 527 -11.18 34.32 -8.43
C SER A 527 -10.09 35.17 -9.07
N ALA A 528 -8.99 35.36 -8.32
CA ALA A 528 -7.78 35.98 -8.83
C ALA A 528 -6.81 34.87 -9.25
N ILE A 529 -6.96 34.40 -10.50
CA ILE A 529 -6.08 33.35 -11.04
C ILE A 529 -4.67 33.92 -11.18
N GLU A 530 -3.74 33.43 -10.36
CA GLU A 530 -2.33 33.85 -10.36
C GLU A 530 -1.44 32.86 -11.12
N GLU A 531 -1.81 31.58 -11.17
CA GLU A 531 -1.05 30.53 -11.86
C GLU A 531 -1.94 29.73 -12.81
N ILE A 532 -1.49 29.58 -14.06
CA ILE A 532 -2.12 28.70 -15.05
C ILE A 532 -1.08 27.68 -15.54
N ASN A 533 -1.45 26.40 -15.51
CA ASN A 533 -0.63 25.29 -16.00
C ASN A 533 -1.40 24.46 -17.03
N LEU A 534 -0.91 24.51 -18.27
CA LEU A 534 -1.42 23.86 -19.47
C LEU A 534 -0.36 22.92 -20.09
N LYS A 535 0.58 22.42 -19.30
CA LYS A 535 1.69 21.59 -19.81
C LYS A 535 1.20 20.27 -20.41
N GLU A 536 0.11 19.73 -19.87
CA GLU A 536 -0.50 18.45 -20.27
C GLU A 536 -1.63 18.65 -21.30
N LEU A 537 -1.59 19.76 -22.06
CA LEU A 537 -2.42 19.93 -23.24
C LEU A 537 -1.61 19.48 -24.46
N GLU A 538 -1.99 18.33 -25.03
CA GLU A 538 -1.40 17.83 -26.27
C GLU A 538 -2.00 18.57 -27.47
N GLU A 539 -1.19 18.81 -28.52
CA GLU A 539 -1.63 19.36 -29.82
C GLU A 539 -2.52 20.63 -29.76
N THR A 540 -2.19 21.60 -28.90
CA THR A 540 -3.00 22.82 -28.73
C THR A 540 -2.42 24.04 -29.43
N ASP A 541 -3.21 24.66 -30.30
CA ASP A 541 -2.87 25.93 -30.93
C ASP A 541 -3.13 27.10 -29.97
N PHE A 542 -2.23 28.10 -29.91
CA PHE A 542 -2.39 29.25 -29.03
C PHE A 542 -3.70 30.02 -29.29
N GLU A 543 -4.18 30.05 -30.52
CA GLU A 543 -5.42 30.73 -30.90
C GLU A 543 -6.63 30.19 -30.11
N ASP A 544 -6.67 28.88 -29.88
CA ASP A 544 -7.73 28.17 -29.15
C ASP A 544 -7.80 28.49 -27.66
N ILE A 545 -6.75 29.13 -27.12
CA ILE A 545 -6.63 29.50 -25.70
C ILE A 545 -6.22 30.96 -25.50
N SER A 546 -6.20 31.75 -26.58
CA SER A 546 -5.69 33.13 -26.57
C SER A 546 -6.42 34.07 -25.61
N LYS A 547 -7.68 33.78 -25.23
CA LYS A 547 -8.45 34.52 -24.23
C LYS A 547 -7.84 34.48 -22.82
N MET A 548 -6.93 33.55 -22.53
CA MET A 548 -6.19 33.57 -21.26
C MET A 548 -5.34 34.83 -21.08
N SER A 549 -4.95 35.49 -22.17
CA SER A 549 -4.22 36.76 -22.15
C SER A 549 -5.03 37.94 -21.60
N GLU A 550 -6.34 37.77 -21.40
CA GLU A 550 -7.23 38.79 -20.83
C GLU A 550 -7.24 38.73 -19.28
N ILE A 551 -6.78 37.62 -18.67
CA ILE A 551 -6.76 37.42 -17.22
C ILE A 551 -5.55 38.14 -16.60
N GLN A 552 -5.72 39.41 -16.24
CA GLN A 552 -4.61 40.29 -15.82
C GLN A 552 -3.95 39.89 -14.48
N THR A 553 -4.57 39.02 -13.69
CA THR A 553 -4.02 38.53 -12.41
C THR A 553 -2.92 37.49 -12.56
N ILE A 554 -2.74 36.91 -13.76
CA ILE A 554 -1.74 35.85 -13.99
C ILE A 554 -0.33 36.38 -13.69
N LYS A 555 0.35 35.69 -12.77
CA LYS A 555 1.77 35.87 -12.44
C LYS A 555 2.65 34.78 -13.05
N LYS A 556 2.11 33.56 -13.15
CA LYS A 556 2.82 32.40 -13.67
C LYS A 556 2.00 31.68 -14.72
N LEU A 557 2.59 31.48 -15.89
CA LEU A 557 1.98 30.72 -16.98
C LEU A 557 2.93 29.62 -17.43
N THR A 558 2.40 28.41 -17.53
CA THR A 558 3.09 27.26 -18.11
C THR A 558 2.18 26.62 -19.14
N GLY A 559 2.64 26.38 -20.35
CA GLY A 559 1.80 25.73 -21.37
C GLY A 559 2.61 25.00 -22.44
N SER A 560 2.01 23.96 -23.01
CA SER A 560 2.50 23.28 -24.22
C SER A 560 1.67 23.71 -25.42
N PHE A 561 2.32 24.06 -26.54
CA PHE A 561 1.62 24.55 -27.73
C PHE A 561 2.19 23.92 -29.01
N SER A 562 1.31 23.45 -29.90
CA SER A 562 1.67 23.01 -31.25
C SER A 562 1.96 24.19 -32.16
N ASN A 563 1.18 25.27 -32.03
CA ASN A 563 1.29 26.49 -32.81
C ASN A 563 1.31 27.72 -31.90
N LEU A 564 2.34 28.57 -32.09
CA LEU A 564 2.58 29.77 -31.30
C LEU A 564 2.03 31.05 -31.97
N ASN A 565 1.24 30.95 -33.03
CA ASN A 565 0.65 32.13 -33.68
C ASN A 565 -0.23 32.92 -32.69
N GLY A 566 -0.03 34.24 -32.61
CA GLY A 566 -0.76 35.13 -31.70
C GLY A 566 -0.21 35.15 -30.26
N ILE A 567 0.87 34.42 -29.96
CA ILE A 567 1.44 34.34 -28.60
C ILE A 567 1.91 35.69 -28.06
N GLU A 568 2.17 36.67 -28.91
CA GLU A 568 2.50 38.05 -28.52
C GLU A 568 1.38 38.74 -27.72
N LYS A 569 0.17 38.18 -27.69
CA LYS A 569 -0.90 38.61 -26.77
C LYS A 569 -0.53 38.39 -25.30
N LEU A 570 0.31 37.39 -24.98
CA LEU A 570 0.79 37.17 -23.61
C LEU A 570 1.60 38.35 -23.08
N GLY A 571 2.27 39.08 -23.97
CA GLY A 571 2.97 40.32 -23.63
C GLY A 571 2.06 41.43 -23.11
N ASN A 572 0.73 41.29 -23.17
CA ASN A 572 -0.23 42.27 -22.64
C ASN A 572 -0.51 42.08 -21.13
N LEU A 573 -0.16 40.92 -20.55
CA LEU A 573 -0.41 40.62 -19.14
C LEU A 573 0.41 41.53 -18.22
N ASN A 574 -0.25 42.18 -17.27
CA ASN A 574 0.38 43.20 -16.41
C ASN A 574 1.18 42.65 -15.22
N ASN A 575 0.95 41.39 -14.83
CA ASN A 575 1.56 40.80 -13.64
C ASN A 575 2.44 39.58 -13.96
N LEU A 576 2.66 39.26 -15.25
CA LEU A 576 3.36 38.05 -15.66
C LEU A 576 4.85 38.11 -15.31
N GLU A 577 5.27 37.32 -14.32
CA GLU A 577 6.64 37.24 -13.80
C GLU A 577 7.37 35.96 -14.24
N ASP A 578 6.63 34.88 -14.50
CA ASP A 578 7.17 33.55 -14.82
C ASP A 578 6.41 32.92 -16.01
N LEU A 579 7.10 32.72 -17.13
CA LEU A 579 6.53 32.19 -18.37
C LEU A 579 7.33 30.98 -18.86
N ASN A 580 6.68 29.81 -18.92
CA ASN A 580 7.28 28.57 -19.43
C ASN A 580 6.47 28.06 -20.62
N ILE A 581 7.11 28.01 -21.79
CA ILE A 581 6.52 27.56 -23.04
C ILE A 581 7.19 26.25 -23.44
N PHE A 582 6.40 25.20 -23.56
CA PHE A 582 6.81 23.89 -24.04
C PHE A 582 6.27 23.68 -25.45
N GLN A 583 7.02 22.98 -26.26
CA GLN A 583 6.60 22.49 -27.57
C GLN A 583 6.74 20.96 -27.50
N ASP A 584 5.66 20.25 -27.82
CA ASP A 584 5.61 18.80 -27.68
C ASP A 584 6.45 18.12 -28.77
N GLU A 585 7.57 17.51 -28.37
CA GLU A 585 8.47 16.76 -29.27
C GLU A 585 8.16 15.26 -29.30
N ASN A 586 7.22 14.76 -28.47
CA ASN A 586 7.00 13.31 -28.27
C ASN A 586 6.22 12.62 -29.38
N ILE A 587 5.79 13.34 -30.42
CA ILE A 587 5.15 12.74 -31.57
C ILE A 587 6.24 12.54 -32.62
N GLY A 588 6.64 11.29 -32.85
CA GLY A 588 7.59 10.85 -33.88
C GLY A 588 7.20 11.16 -35.34
N ILE A 589 6.32 12.14 -35.54
CA ILE A 589 6.20 12.86 -36.80
C ILE A 589 7.39 13.81 -36.83
N VAL A 590 8.29 13.56 -37.77
CA VAL A 590 9.34 14.49 -38.19
C VAL A 590 8.72 15.88 -38.25
N PHE A 591 8.99 16.72 -37.24
CA PHE A 591 8.79 18.14 -37.39
C PHE A 591 9.63 18.53 -38.59
N THR A 592 8.98 18.90 -39.68
CA THR A 592 9.65 19.68 -40.70
C THR A 592 10.26 20.85 -39.96
N LYS A 593 11.52 21.14 -40.28
CA LYS A 593 12.33 22.24 -39.78
C LYS A 593 11.71 23.64 -39.98
N ASP A 594 10.41 23.72 -40.30
CA ASP A 594 9.71 24.83 -40.94
C ASP A 594 8.58 25.44 -40.08
N SER A 595 8.41 25.08 -38.80
CA SER A 595 7.63 25.93 -37.87
C SER A 595 8.50 27.11 -37.40
N ASN A 596 8.86 27.95 -38.37
CA ASN A 596 9.66 29.17 -38.25
C ASN A 596 8.85 30.29 -37.57
N ILE A 597 8.18 29.97 -36.45
CA ILE A 597 7.43 30.94 -35.67
C ILE A 597 8.43 31.79 -34.90
N ASN A 598 8.45 33.08 -35.23
CA ASN A 598 9.33 34.09 -34.66
C ASN A 598 8.71 34.65 -33.36
N LEU A 599 9.38 34.45 -32.23
CA LEU A 599 8.97 34.97 -30.91
C LEU A 599 9.38 36.43 -30.68
N THR A 600 10.07 37.07 -31.62
CA THR A 600 10.46 38.48 -31.56
C THR A 600 9.31 39.42 -31.15
N PRO A 601 8.09 39.34 -31.72
CA PRO A 601 6.98 40.21 -31.30
C PRO A 601 6.60 40.06 -29.83
N LEU A 602 6.70 38.84 -29.28
CA LEU A 602 6.48 38.59 -27.85
C LEU A 602 7.58 39.24 -27.01
N PHE A 603 8.85 39.01 -27.36
CA PHE A 603 9.99 39.55 -26.60
C PHE A 603 10.03 41.08 -26.62
N LEU A 604 9.68 41.72 -27.73
CA LEU A 604 9.56 43.18 -27.82
C LEU A 604 8.55 43.68 -26.77
N LYS A 605 7.33 43.13 -26.73
CA LYS A 605 6.32 43.51 -25.73
C LYS A 605 6.75 43.20 -24.29
N LEU A 606 7.37 42.05 -24.05
CA LEU A 606 7.87 41.69 -22.72
C LEU A 606 9.00 42.64 -22.28
N SER A 607 9.83 43.11 -23.21
CA SER A 607 10.88 44.09 -22.95
C SER A 607 10.33 45.48 -22.65
N GLU A 608 9.24 45.89 -23.30
CA GLU A 608 8.55 47.15 -23.04
C GLU A 608 7.95 47.18 -21.64
N LYS A 609 7.25 46.11 -21.24
CA LYS A 609 6.66 45.98 -19.89
C LYS A 609 7.72 45.79 -18.82
N ASN A 610 8.74 45.01 -19.13
CA ASN A 610 9.89 44.77 -18.26
C ASN A 610 9.51 44.31 -16.83
N ILE A 611 8.60 43.33 -16.75
CA ILE A 611 8.15 42.72 -15.48
C ILE A 611 8.59 41.25 -15.37
N ILE A 612 8.75 40.54 -16.50
CA ILE A 612 9.08 39.10 -16.54
C ILE A 612 10.45 38.83 -15.89
N GLN A 613 10.48 37.92 -14.93
CA GLN A 613 11.68 37.56 -14.17
C GLN A 613 12.27 36.22 -14.59
N LYS A 614 11.40 35.30 -15.06
CA LYS A 614 11.78 33.97 -15.52
C LYS A 614 11.12 33.65 -16.85
N PHE A 615 11.92 33.09 -17.75
CA PHE A 615 11.44 32.61 -19.04
C PHE A 615 12.04 31.23 -19.34
N ALA A 616 11.21 30.28 -19.76
CA ALA A 616 11.65 28.99 -20.26
C ALA A 616 11.01 28.66 -21.61
N LEU A 617 11.80 28.08 -22.51
CA LEU A 617 11.34 27.59 -23.81
C LEU A 617 12.01 26.26 -24.14
N THR A 618 11.25 25.30 -24.67
CA THR A 618 11.83 24.03 -25.17
C THR A 618 12.21 24.03 -26.64
N LYS A 619 11.85 25.06 -27.40
CA LYS A 619 12.33 25.31 -28.76
C LYS A 619 13.69 26.01 -28.74
N ASP A 620 14.47 25.78 -29.80
CA ASP A 620 15.67 26.54 -30.11
C ASP A 620 15.39 28.03 -30.33
N PHE A 621 16.14 28.89 -29.62
CA PHE A 621 16.18 30.32 -29.90
C PHE A 621 16.91 30.57 -31.21
N LEU A 622 16.33 31.44 -32.05
CA LEU A 622 17.00 32.06 -33.19
C LEU A 622 17.89 33.23 -32.71
N PRO A 623 18.95 33.60 -33.44
CA PRO A 623 19.80 34.73 -33.07
C PRO A 623 19.04 36.03 -32.77
N GLU A 624 18.07 36.40 -33.61
CA GLU A 624 17.22 37.59 -33.39
C GLU A 624 16.41 37.50 -32.08
N GLU A 625 15.92 36.32 -31.72
CA GLU A 625 15.20 36.08 -30.46
C GLU A 625 16.14 36.20 -29.26
N VAL A 626 17.38 35.72 -29.37
CA VAL A 626 18.42 35.91 -28.35
C VAL A 626 18.73 37.40 -28.14
N ALA A 627 18.88 38.17 -29.22
CA ALA A 627 19.09 39.61 -29.13
C ALA A 627 17.92 40.30 -28.40
N ASN A 628 16.68 39.97 -28.77
CA ASN A 628 15.48 40.58 -28.17
C ASN A 628 15.25 40.19 -26.71
N VAL A 629 15.42 38.91 -26.35
CA VAL A 629 15.28 38.48 -24.94
C VAL A 629 16.31 39.16 -24.04
N SER A 630 17.50 39.45 -24.58
CA SER A 630 18.59 40.11 -23.86
C SER A 630 18.26 41.55 -23.45
N GLN A 631 17.31 42.20 -24.14
CA GLN A 631 16.86 43.56 -23.83
C GLN A 631 15.92 43.62 -22.62
N ILE A 632 15.39 42.49 -22.16
CA ILE A 632 14.48 42.42 -21.02
C ILE A 632 15.27 42.60 -19.71
N ARG A 633 15.29 43.82 -19.17
CA ARG A 633 16.09 44.21 -17.99
C ARG A 633 15.62 43.59 -16.68
N SER A 634 14.38 43.12 -16.61
CA SER A 634 13.77 42.43 -15.48
C SER A 634 14.08 40.94 -15.45
N LEU A 635 14.46 40.34 -16.59
CA LEU A 635 14.73 38.93 -16.69
C LEU A 635 15.98 38.56 -15.88
N ARG A 636 15.85 37.56 -15.01
CA ARG A 636 16.93 37.05 -14.15
C ARG A 636 17.24 35.59 -14.45
N LYS A 637 16.24 34.81 -14.83
CA LYS A 637 16.38 33.38 -15.09
C LYS A 637 15.94 33.07 -16.52
N LEU A 638 16.82 32.44 -17.29
CA LEU A 638 16.54 31.99 -18.65
C LEU A 638 16.81 30.49 -18.76
N ASN A 639 15.87 29.75 -19.35
CA ASN A 639 16.00 28.35 -19.67
C ASN A 639 15.66 28.13 -21.15
N CYS A 640 16.63 27.73 -21.97
CA CYS A 640 16.41 27.65 -23.42
C CYS A 640 17.34 26.66 -24.12
N TYR A 641 16.99 26.38 -25.38
CA TYR A 641 17.85 25.74 -26.37
C TYR A 641 18.35 26.81 -27.37
N PHE A 642 19.42 26.54 -28.11
CA PHE A 642 20.01 27.50 -29.06
C PHE A 642 20.22 26.83 -30.42
N SER A 643 19.56 27.33 -31.47
CA SER A 643 19.64 26.78 -32.84
C SER A 643 21.01 26.99 -33.49
N GLU A 644 21.56 28.20 -33.34
CA GLU A 644 22.84 28.61 -33.93
C GLU A 644 23.77 29.18 -32.87
N VAL A 645 24.44 28.30 -32.13
CA VAL A 645 25.50 28.67 -31.17
C VAL A 645 26.73 29.33 -31.80
N LYS A 646 26.72 29.62 -33.12
CA LYS A 646 27.80 30.29 -33.85
C LYS A 646 27.60 31.79 -34.00
N ASP A 647 26.40 32.33 -33.78
CA ASP A 647 26.18 33.77 -33.86
C ASP A 647 26.78 34.49 -32.65
N THR A 648 27.97 35.04 -32.83
CA THR A 648 28.72 35.67 -31.74
C THR A 648 28.09 36.97 -31.26
N GLN A 649 27.34 37.67 -32.13
CA GLN A 649 26.75 38.96 -31.80
C GLN A 649 25.61 38.80 -30.78
N SER A 650 24.60 37.98 -31.07
CA SER A 650 23.44 37.81 -30.17
C SER A 650 23.85 37.16 -28.84
N LEU A 651 24.82 36.24 -28.86
CA LEU A 651 25.38 35.64 -27.64
C LEU A 651 26.15 36.65 -26.79
N SER A 652 26.83 37.61 -27.41
CA SER A 652 27.50 38.71 -26.70
C SER A 652 26.49 39.68 -26.07
N GLU A 653 25.37 39.92 -26.74
CA GLU A 653 24.25 40.69 -26.18
C GLU A 653 23.63 39.97 -24.98
N LEU A 654 23.45 38.65 -25.06
CA LEU A 654 22.99 37.80 -23.95
C LEU A 654 23.94 37.85 -22.77
N ALA A 655 25.25 37.77 -23.01
CA ALA A 655 26.27 37.88 -21.97
C ALA A 655 26.24 39.26 -21.27
N ASN A 656 25.83 40.31 -21.98
CA ASN A 656 25.68 41.69 -21.48
C ASN A 656 24.33 41.95 -20.79
N SER A 657 23.42 40.96 -20.76
CA SER A 657 22.06 41.12 -20.23
C SER A 657 22.00 41.11 -18.70
N HIS A 658 20.78 41.12 -18.15
CA HIS A 658 20.52 41.07 -16.71
C HIS A 658 20.37 39.64 -16.15
N ILE A 659 20.66 38.62 -16.96
CA ILE A 659 20.52 37.22 -16.57
C ILE A 659 21.54 36.86 -15.49
N GLU A 660 21.05 36.30 -14.39
CA GLU A 660 21.84 35.80 -13.26
C GLU A 660 21.87 34.27 -13.23
N GLU A 661 20.82 33.62 -13.76
CA GLU A 661 20.71 32.16 -13.87
C GLU A 661 20.42 31.74 -15.31
N LEU A 662 21.31 30.94 -15.90
CA LEU A 662 21.15 30.38 -17.24
C LEU A 662 21.07 28.86 -17.15
N THR A 663 19.98 28.30 -17.67
CA THR A 663 19.86 26.87 -17.97
C THR A 663 19.94 26.68 -19.48
N VAL A 664 20.91 25.88 -19.91
CA VAL A 664 21.12 25.54 -21.32
C VAL A 664 20.78 24.07 -21.51
N ASN A 665 19.78 23.80 -22.33
CA ASN A 665 19.44 22.44 -22.74
C ASN A 665 20.05 22.17 -24.12
N SER A 666 20.43 20.91 -24.40
CA SER A 666 21.10 20.54 -25.65
C SER A 666 20.59 19.18 -26.13
N LEU A 667 19.96 19.15 -27.32
CA LEU A 667 19.40 17.94 -27.93
C LEU A 667 20.49 17.05 -28.54
N ASP A 668 21.53 17.64 -29.15
CA ASP A 668 22.66 16.92 -29.71
C ASP A 668 23.88 16.98 -28.77
N ARG A 669 24.30 15.81 -28.28
CA ARG A 669 25.50 15.66 -27.45
C ARG A 669 26.77 16.18 -28.14
N SER A 670 26.78 16.26 -29.48
CA SER A 670 27.90 16.71 -30.30
C SER A 670 28.00 18.22 -30.47
N ASP A 671 26.91 18.98 -30.24
CA ASP A 671 26.91 20.43 -30.44
C ASP A 671 27.75 21.15 -29.39
N SER A 672 28.78 21.87 -29.84
CA SER A 672 29.70 22.57 -28.94
C SER A 672 29.08 23.86 -28.40
N LEU A 673 28.95 23.96 -27.08
CA LEU A 673 28.55 25.18 -26.38
C LEU A 673 29.73 26.14 -26.14
N HIS A 674 30.89 25.85 -26.72
CA HIS A 674 32.11 26.62 -26.52
C HIS A 674 31.93 28.11 -26.84
N ILE A 675 31.27 28.45 -27.96
CA ILE A 675 31.09 29.85 -28.38
C ILE A 675 30.18 30.62 -27.41
N LEU A 676 29.11 29.98 -26.92
CA LEU A 676 28.26 30.53 -25.87
C LEU A 676 29.07 30.86 -24.62
N PHE A 677 29.85 29.92 -24.11
CA PHE A 677 30.68 30.15 -22.92
C PHE A 677 31.83 31.13 -23.18
N ALA A 678 32.37 31.18 -24.39
CA ALA A 678 33.37 32.18 -24.81
C ALA A 678 32.78 33.60 -24.75
N ALA A 679 31.51 33.80 -25.15
CA ALA A 679 30.85 35.09 -25.07
C ALA A 679 30.68 35.56 -23.60
N PHE A 680 30.24 34.67 -22.71
CA PHE A 680 30.11 34.98 -21.27
C PHE A 680 31.45 35.22 -20.59
N SER A 681 32.48 34.42 -20.90
CA SER A 681 33.81 34.56 -20.30
C SER A 681 34.58 35.79 -20.80
N SER A 682 34.35 36.21 -22.05
CA SER A 682 34.96 37.43 -22.60
C SER A 682 34.31 38.70 -22.04
N ASN A 683 33.16 38.59 -21.38
CA ASN A 683 32.40 39.71 -20.86
C ASN A 683 32.61 39.93 -19.36
N SER A 684 33.49 40.87 -19.02
CA SER A 684 33.75 41.28 -17.63
C SER A 684 32.54 41.88 -16.89
N ARG A 685 31.48 42.27 -17.59
CA ARG A 685 30.24 42.85 -17.01
C ARG A 685 29.12 41.83 -16.86
N THR A 686 29.36 40.57 -17.21
CA THR A 686 28.33 39.53 -17.07
C THR A 686 27.86 39.43 -15.62
N ARG A 687 26.55 39.26 -15.45
CA ARG A 687 25.89 39.07 -14.15
C ARG A 687 25.63 37.60 -13.83
N LEU A 688 26.06 36.70 -14.71
CA LEU A 688 25.82 35.26 -14.59
C LEU A 688 26.49 34.73 -13.32
N LYS A 689 25.66 34.20 -12.41
CA LYS A 689 26.07 33.57 -11.16
C LYS A 689 25.80 32.08 -11.17
N HIS A 690 24.70 31.65 -11.78
CA HIS A 690 24.28 30.25 -11.79
C HIS A 690 24.22 29.73 -13.24
N LEU A 691 24.93 28.64 -13.50
CA LEU A 691 24.92 27.96 -14.79
C LEU A 691 24.49 26.51 -14.61
N LYS A 692 23.46 26.10 -15.35
CA LYS A 692 22.98 24.72 -15.41
C LYS A 692 23.02 24.23 -16.85
N ILE A 693 23.58 23.03 -17.05
CA ILE A 693 23.53 22.31 -18.32
C ILE A 693 22.74 21.02 -18.12
N THR A 694 21.77 20.76 -19.00
CA THR A 694 21.04 19.49 -19.06
C THR A 694 21.33 18.77 -20.36
N ASP A 695 21.13 17.45 -20.35
CA ASP A 695 21.16 16.57 -21.53
C ASP A 695 22.49 16.50 -22.30
N LYS A 696 23.52 17.21 -21.82
CA LYS A 696 24.89 17.22 -22.34
C LYS A 696 25.93 17.12 -21.22
N THR A 697 27.02 16.42 -21.50
CA THR A 697 28.24 16.45 -20.67
C THR A 697 29.24 17.46 -21.23
N LEU A 698 29.80 18.30 -20.37
CA LEU A 698 30.80 19.29 -20.74
C LEU A 698 32.12 18.65 -21.14
N ASN A 699 32.75 19.21 -22.17
CA ASN A 699 34.11 18.87 -22.59
C ASN A 699 35.17 19.88 -22.09
N ILE A 700 36.44 19.55 -22.29
CA ILE A 700 37.59 20.36 -21.82
C ILE A 700 37.56 21.78 -22.41
N ALA A 701 37.17 21.93 -23.68
CA ALA A 701 37.12 23.25 -24.33
C ALA A 701 36.00 24.12 -23.71
N GLU A 702 34.84 23.54 -23.46
CA GLU A 702 33.72 24.22 -22.81
C GLU A 702 34.05 24.61 -21.37
N MET A 703 34.65 23.70 -20.60
CA MET A 703 35.09 24.00 -19.23
C MET A 703 36.24 25.01 -19.16
N SER A 704 37.11 25.08 -20.19
CA SER A 704 38.11 26.14 -20.32
C SER A 704 37.46 27.51 -20.33
N GLU A 705 36.38 27.69 -21.09
CA GLU A 705 35.68 28.98 -21.13
C GLU A 705 34.87 29.23 -19.85
N ILE A 706 34.14 28.23 -19.32
CA ILE A 706 33.40 28.36 -18.06
C ILE A 706 34.33 28.78 -16.92
N SER A 707 35.54 28.21 -16.86
CA SER A 707 36.53 28.52 -15.81
C SER A 707 36.98 29.98 -15.76
N LYS A 708 36.75 30.74 -16.83
CA LYS A 708 37.07 32.18 -16.94
C LYS A 708 35.90 33.08 -16.50
N ILE A 709 34.72 32.52 -16.21
CA ILE A 709 33.55 33.28 -15.76
C ILE A 709 33.70 33.56 -14.25
N HIS A 710 34.35 34.67 -13.90
CA HIS A 710 34.70 35.00 -12.51
C HIS A 710 33.49 35.19 -11.57
N GLY A 711 32.33 35.57 -12.09
CA GLY A 711 31.10 35.79 -11.30
C GLY A 711 30.34 34.52 -10.91
N LEU A 712 30.76 33.35 -11.42
CA LEU A 712 30.01 32.10 -11.26
C LEU A 712 30.14 31.54 -9.83
N THR A 713 29.00 31.44 -9.14
CA THR A 713 28.88 30.91 -7.76
C THR A 713 28.21 29.55 -7.71
N LYS A 714 27.43 29.18 -8.75
CA LYS A 714 26.80 27.86 -8.87
C LYS A 714 27.02 27.24 -10.25
N LEU A 715 27.43 25.98 -10.27
CA LEU A 715 27.53 25.16 -11.48
C LEU A 715 26.76 23.84 -11.29
N ASP A 716 25.89 23.52 -12.25
CA ASP A 716 25.18 22.24 -12.34
C ASP A 716 25.38 21.61 -13.71
N ALA A 717 26.25 20.59 -13.79
CA ALA A 717 26.62 19.98 -15.06
C ALA A 717 27.06 18.50 -14.92
N GLY A 718 27.03 17.77 -16.04
CA GLY A 718 27.76 16.51 -16.21
C GLY A 718 29.08 16.75 -16.94
N PHE A 719 30.06 15.85 -16.79
CA PHE A 719 31.41 16.02 -17.36
C PHE A 719 31.82 14.81 -18.20
N CYS A 720 32.39 15.04 -19.38
CA CYS A 720 32.74 13.96 -20.30
C CYS A 720 33.98 13.15 -19.85
N SER A 721 34.83 13.72 -18.99
CA SER A 721 36.04 13.08 -18.49
C SER A 721 36.48 13.65 -17.13
N SER A 722 37.40 12.96 -16.46
CA SER A 722 37.94 13.39 -15.16
C SER A 722 38.78 14.67 -15.28
N GLU A 723 39.52 14.82 -16.38
CA GLU A 723 40.36 15.99 -16.69
C GLU A 723 39.50 17.24 -16.88
N CYS A 724 38.34 17.10 -17.54
CA CYS A 724 37.36 18.17 -17.69
C CYS A 724 36.82 18.62 -16.32
N ALA A 725 36.44 17.66 -15.47
CA ALA A 725 35.92 17.97 -14.14
C ALA A 725 36.98 18.63 -13.25
N GLN A 726 38.26 18.25 -13.34
CA GLN A 726 39.35 18.88 -12.58
C GLN A 726 39.48 20.39 -12.86
N MET A 727 38.95 20.91 -13.97
CA MET A 727 38.97 22.34 -14.26
C MET A 727 38.04 23.17 -13.35
N ILE A 728 37.10 22.52 -12.65
CA ILE A 728 36.20 23.18 -11.69
C ILE A 728 36.99 23.96 -10.63
N VAL A 729 38.17 23.46 -10.24
CA VAL A 729 39.06 24.11 -9.25
C VAL A 729 39.55 25.50 -9.66
N ARG A 730 39.35 25.89 -10.94
CA ARG A 730 39.72 27.21 -11.46
C ARG A 730 38.64 28.26 -11.23
N LEU A 731 37.45 27.88 -10.76
CA LEU A 731 36.34 28.80 -10.47
C LEU A 731 36.51 29.41 -9.07
N PRO A 732 36.96 30.67 -8.95
CA PRO A 732 37.45 31.21 -7.68
C PRO A 732 36.35 31.47 -6.64
N ASN A 733 35.10 31.65 -7.08
CA ASN A 733 33.97 32.04 -6.25
C ASN A 733 32.89 30.94 -6.18
N LEU A 734 33.22 29.70 -6.54
CA LEU A 734 32.24 28.62 -6.56
C LEU A 734 31.82 28.23 -5.14
N GLU A 735 30.53 28.39 -4.85
CA GLU A 735 29.91 28.09 -3.55
C GLU A 735 29.00 26.86 -3.62
N HIS A 736 28.42 26.57 -4.79
CA HIS A 736 27.50 25.45 -4.99
C HIS A 736 27.89 24.66 -6.24
N LEU A 737 28.12 23.35 -6.07
CA LEU A 737 28.41 22.45 -7.18
C LEU A 737 27.42 21.28 -7.22
N VAL A 738 26.81 21.05 -8.39
CA VAL A 738 26.03 19.86 -8.69
C VAL A 738 26.74 19.07 -9.78
N ILE A 739 27.02 17.80 -9.51
CA ILE A 739 27.66 16.88 -10.45
C ILE A 739 26.66 15.80 -10.84
N LYS A 740 26.22 15.83 -12.09
CA LYS A 740 25.30 14.84 -12.66
C LYS A 740 26.04 13.57 -13.10
N SER A 741 25.41 12.41 -12.90
CA SER A 741 25.90 11.15 -13.47
C SER A 741 25.77 11.17 -15.00
N CYS A 742 26.77 10.63 -15.70
CA CYS A 742 26.78 10.60 -17.16
C CYS A 742 25.95 9.41 -17.69
N TYR A 743 24.93 9.68 -18.50
CA TYR A 743 24.17 8.66 -19.23
C TYR A 743 25.04 7.97 -20.29
N GLY A 744 25.54 6.76 -19.99
CA GLY A 744 26.32 5.97 -20.95
C GLY A 744 27.28 4.92 -20.38
N GLY A 745 27.17 4.54 -19.10
CA GLY A 745 27.87 3.37 -18.52
C GLY A 745 29.39 3.51 -18.27
N LYS A 746 30.04 4.60 -18.72
CA LYS A 746 31.40 4.93 -18.29
C LYS A 746 31.35 5.66 -16.95
N ILE A 747 31.67 4.93 -15.88
CA ILE A 747 31.89 5.53 -14.55
C ILE A 747 33.11 6.45 -14.67
N VAL A 748 32.89 7.76 -14.69
CA VAL A 748 33.99 8.73 -14.55
C VAL A 748 34.48 8.61 -13.11
N ASN A 749 35.76 8.28 -12.93
CA ASN A 749 36.34 8.26 -11.59
C ASN A 749 36.52 9.70 -11.10
N PHE A 750 35.64 10.12 -10.19
CA PHE A 750 35.65 11.45 -9.57
C PHE A 750 36.58 11.55 -8.36
N GLU A 751 37.33 10.50 -8.02
CA GLU A 751 38.28 10.51 -6.91
C GLU A 751 39.30 11.66 -7.04
N ASN A 752 39.92 11.78 -8.23
CA ASN A 752 40.90 12.84 -8.49
C ASN A 752 40.27 14.24 -8.40
N LEU A 753 39.02 14.39 -8.81
CA LEU A 753 38.30 15.66 -8.69
C LEU A 753 38.10 16.03 -7.22
N LEU A 754 37.56 15.12 -6.41
CA LEU A 754 37.31 15.37 -4.99
C LEU A 754 38.61 15.68 -4.25
N ARG A 755 39.70 14.97 -4.57
CA ARG A 755 41.04 15.29 -4.07
C ARG A 755 41.43 16.72 -4.44
N ASP A 756 41.27 17.13 -5.70
CA ASP A 756 41.71 18.45 -6.15
C ASP A 756 40.83 19.59 -5.57
N LEU A 757 39.53 19.34 -5.35
CA LEU A 757 38.61 20.27 -4.68
C LEU A 757 39.09 20.60 -3.25
N VAL A 758 39.53 19.58 -2.50
CA VAL A 758 40.09 19.75 -1.15
C VAL A 758 41.32 20.68 -1.16
N HIS A 759 42.18 20.60 -2.17
CA HIS A 759 43.41 21.39 -2.20
C HIS A 759 43.18 22.84 -2.68
N LYS A 760 42.18 23.08 -3.53
CA LYS A 760 42.07 24.34 -4.29
C LYS A 760 40.81 25.16 -3.99
N LEU A 761 39.73 24.52 -3.52
CA LEU A 761 38.48 25.20 -3.15
C LEU A 761 37.97 24.87 -1.73
N PRO A 762 38.82 24.60 -0.71
CA PRO A 762 38.34 24.15 0.60
C PRO A 762 37.58 25.21 1.42
N TYR A 763 37.62 26.48 0.99
CA TYR A 763 37.09 27.60 1.77
C TYR A 763 35.85 28.27 1.15
N THR A 764 35.58 28.08 -0.13
CA THR A 764 34.45 28.73 -0.82
C THR A 764 33.26 27.79 -1.00
N LEU A 765 33.51 26.49 -1.21
CA LEU A 765 32.47 25.52 -1.54
C LEU A 765 31.62 25.20 -0.30
N GLN A 766 30.36 25.61 -0.31
CA GLN A 766 29.43 25.45 0.81
C GLN A 766 28.39 24.36 0.57
N ASN A 767 28.00 24.12 -0.69
CA ASN A 767 26.97 23.14 -1.05
C ASN A 767 27.48 22.20 -2.15
N LEU A 768 27.28 20.90 -1.96
CA LEU A 768 27.69 19.88 -2.92
C LEU A 768 26.58 18.86 -3.14
N ASP A 769 26.12 18.69 -4.38
CA ASP A 769 25.16 17.66 -4.79
C ASP A 769 25.84 16.67 -5.76
N LEU A 770 26.01 15.44 -5.30
CA LEU A 770 26.62 14.33 -6.03
C LEU A 770 25.53 13.35 -6.44
N GLN A 771 25.12 13.41 -7.72
CA GLN A 771 24.09 12.53 -8.27
C GLN A 771 24.67 11.20 -8.79
N PHE A 772 25.72 10.70 -8.14
CA PHE A 772 26.35 9.42 -8.41
C PHE A 772 26.74 8.73 -7.09
N PRO A 773 26.83 7.38 -7.06
CA PRO A 773 27.18 6.66 -5.84
C PRO A 773 28.61 6.94 -5.39
N ILE A 774 28.79 7.40 -4.15
CA ILE A 774 30.10 7.62 -3.49
C ILE A 774 30.40 6.59 -2.41
N GLY A 775 31.69 6.32 -2.21
CA GLY A 775 32.20 5.34 -1.28
C GLY A 775 33.11 5.90 -0.19
N PHE A 776 33.82 5.01 0.51
CA PHE A 776 34.71 5.35 1.61
C PHE A 776 35.80 6.34 1.19
N ILE A 777 36.43 6.10 0.03
CA ILE A 777 37.52 6.93 -0.50
C ILE A 777 37.02 8.35 -0.77
N GLU A 778 35.89 8.47 -1.48
CA GLU A 778 35.28 9.77 -1.77
C GLU A 778 34.88 10.50 -0.48
N CYS A 779 34.29 9.78 0.48
CA CYS A 779 33.93 10.34 1.79
C CYS A 779 35.16 10.86 2.57
N CYS A 780 36.32 10.21 2.45
CA CYS A 780 37.57 10.67 3.07
C CYS A 780 38.02 12.03 2.51
N TYR A 781 37.88 12.28 1.21
CA TYR A 781 38.17 13.60 0.64
C TYR A 781 37.12 14.63 1.07
N LEU A 782 35.83 14.28 1.03
CA LEU A 782 34.76 15.19 1.46
C LEU A 782 34.92 15.64 2.92
N SER A 783 35.43 14.76 3.79
CA SER A 783 35.70 15.07 5.20
C SER A 783 36.70 16.21 5.43
N GLN A 784 37.51 16.54 4.42
CA GLN A 784 38.52 17.59 4.46
C GLN A 784 38.00 18.95 3.95
N LEU A 785 36.78 19.04 3.44
CA LEU A 785 36.18 20.29 2.99
C LEU A 785 35.64 21.09 4.18
N GLU A 786 36.47 21.99 4.71
CA GLU A 786 36.14 22.75 5.92
C GLU A 786 34.94 23.69 5.76
N SER A 787 34.73 24.29 4.57
CA SER A 787 33.61 25.21 4.33
C SER A 787 32.26 24.53 4.04
N LEU A 788 32.23 23.20 3.86
CA LEU A 788 31.04 22.49 3.40
C LEU A 788 29.94 22.49 4.48
N LYS A 789 28.77 23.04 4.13
CA LYS A 789 27.58 23.17 4.99
C LYS A 789 26.46 22.22 4.57
N SER A 790 26.32 21.95 3.28
CA SER A 790 25.31 21.04 2.73
C SER A 790 25.94 20.00 1.83
N LEU A 791 25.57 18.74 2.04
CA LEU A 791 25.95 17.62 1.20
C LEU A 791 24.70 16.82 0.81
N LYS A 792 24.50 16.67 -0.49
CA LYS A 792 23.53 15.73 -1.08
C LYS A 792 24.27 14.64 -1.84
N CYS A 793 23.97 13.38 -1.57
CA CYS A 793 24.71 12.26 -2.14
C CYS A 793 23.90 10.96 -2.24
N ILE A 794 24.42 10.02 -3.03
CA ILE A 794 24.02 8.61 -3.06
C ILE A 794 25.16 7.80 -2.44
N LEU A 795 24.89 6.96 -1.44
CA LEU A 795 25.93 6.20 -0.75
C LEU A 795 26.00 4.75 -1.28
N ARG A 796 27.21 4.30 -1.60
CA ARG A 796 27.50 2.88 -1.86
C ARG A 796 27.43 2.09 -0.57
N SER A 797 27.22 0.78 -0.71
CA SER A 797 27.27 -0.13 0.43
C SER A 797 28.71 -0.55 0.74
N GLU A 798 29.37 0.21 1.60
CA GLU A 798 30.70 -0.11 2.09
C GLU A 798 30.92 0.41 3.52
N PRO A 799 31.83 -0.22 4.30
CA PRO A 799 32.15 0.27 5.64
C PRO A 799 32.96 1.57 5.60
N GLY A 800 32.98 2.31 6.71
CA GLY A 800 33.81 3.51 6.87
C GLY A 800 33.16 4.83 6.46
N LEU A 801 31.88 4.81 6.07
CA LEU A 801 31.13 6.02 5.68
C LEU A 801 30.96 7.02 6.83
N ASP A 802 31.13 6.58 8.08
CA ASP A 802 31.15 7.40 9.30
C ASP A 802 32.19 8.53 9.25
N VAL A 803 33.19 8.44 8.37
CA VAL A 803 34.15 9.52 8.10
C VAL A 803 33.46 10.83 7.68
N LEU A 804 32.27 10.78 7.08
CA LEU A 804 31.48 11.99 6.74
C LEU A 804 31.11 12.81 7.98
N ALA A 805 30.96 12.18 9.15
CA ALA A 805 30.69 12.91 10.39
C ALA A 805 31.84 13.84 10.80
N LYS A 806 33.06 13.66 10.23
CA LYS A 806 34.22 14.54 10.48
C LYS A 806 34.13 15.89 9.77
N ILE A 807 33.21 16.08 8.80
CA ILE A 807 33.02 17.38 8.14
C ILE A 807 32.63 18.41 9.22
N LYS A 808 33.47 19.42 9.42
CA LYS A 808 33.39 20.31 10.59
C LYS A 808 32.10 21.14 10.62
N ASN A 809 31.72 21.72 9.49
CA ASN A 809 30.64 22.71 9.39
C ASN A 809 29.35 22.15 8.73
N LEU A 810 29.21 20.83 8.61
CA LEU A 810 28.05 20.22 7.96
C LEU A 810 26.78 20.46 8.78
N GLN A 811 25.82 21.15 8.18
CA GLN A 811 24.51 21.50 8.74
C GLN A 811 23.36 20.73 8.09
N GLU A 812 23.51 20.37 6.81
CA GLU A 812 22.51 19.63 6.04
C GLU A 812 23.15 18.40 5.39
N LEU A 813 22.51 17.25 5.58
CA LEU A 813 22.87 16.00 4.90
C LEU A 813 21.63 15.39 4.24
N ILE A 814 21.68 15.24 2.93
CA ILE A 814 20.61 14.61 2.12
C ILE A 814 21.18 13.35 1.48
N ILE A 815 20.76 12.20 1.98
CA ILE A 815 21.07 10.91 1.39
C ILE A 815 19.88 10.52 0.51
N CYS A 816 20.08 10.47 -0.80
CA CYS A 816 19.00 10.17 -1.76
C CYS A 816 18.69 8.67 -1.81
N GLU A 817 19.73 7.85 -1.83
CA GLU A 817 19.62 6.40 -1.97
C GLU A 817 20.74 5.70 -1.17
N THR A 818 20.37 4.62 -0.49
CA THR A 818 21.27 3.67 0.18
C THR A 818 20.69 2.28 0.07
N TRP A 819 21.50 1.27 -0.22
CA TRP A 819 20.98 -0.10 -0.33
C TRP A 819 21.20 -0.93 0.94
N HIS A 820 22.00 -0.42 1.88
CA HIS A 820 22.36 -1.10 3.12
C HIS A 820 22.32 -0.12 4.28
N PRO A 821 22.11 -0.60 5.53
CA PRO A 821 22.05 0.27 6.69
C PRO A 821 23.32 1.11 6.89
N VAL A 822 23.15 2.40 7.19
CA VAL A 822 24.24 3.35 7.47
C VAL A 822 24.25 3.80 8.94
N ASN A 823 23.89 2.89 9.86
CA ASN A 823 23.79 3.17 11.30
C ASN A 823 25.11 3.68 11.91
N GLU A 824 26.27 3.26 11.41
CA GLU A 824 27.58 3.73 11.89
C GLU A 824 27.77 5.24 11.63
N LEU A 825 27.26 5.74 10.50
CA LEU A 825 27.31 7.16 10.16
C LEU A 825 26.46 7.99 11.13
N PHE A 826 25.22 7.58 11.38
CA PHE A 826 24.34 8.28 12.32
C PHE A 826 24.88 8.25 13.75
N ARG A 827 25.48 7.13 14.16
CA ARG A 827 26.18 7.01 15.44
C ARG A 827 27.36 7.97 15.53
N ALA A 828 28.14 8.13 14.47
CA ALA A 828 29.25 9.07 14.46
C ALA A 828 28.78 10.53 14.58
N PHE A 829 27.64 10.89 13.97
CA PHE A 829 27.03 12.21 14.17
C PHE A 829 26.47 12.40 15.59
N SER A 830 25.91 11.37 16.22
CA SER A 830 25.36 11.48 17.58
C SER A 830 26.45 11.63 18.65
N LEU A 831 27.64 11.10 18.42
CA LEU A 831 28.80 11.19 19.32
C LEU A 831 29.60 12.50 19.18
N LYS A 832 29.20 13.40 18.28
CA LYS A 832 29.96 14.63 17.99
C LYS A 832 29.86 15.61 19.16
N THR A 833 31.01 16.09 19.65
CA THR A 833 31.08 17.05 20.76
C THR A 833 30.46 18.41 20.41
N GLU A 834 30.58 18.81 19.14
CA GLU A 834 29.97 20.01 18.58
C GLU A 834 29.01 19.62 17.44
N PRO A 835 27.75 19.31 17.76
CA PRO A 835 26.82 18.79 16.77
C PRO A 835 26.25 19.95 15.93
N MET A 836 26.78 20.08 14.70
CA MET A 836 26.37 21.11 13.73
C MET A 836 25.23 20.67 12.82
N LEU A 837 24.96 19.35 12.70
CA LEU A 837 23.95 18.82 11.79
C LEU A 837 22.54 19.22 12.26
N ARG A 838 21.84 20.02 11.45
CA ARG A 838 20.50 20.56 11.73
C ARG A 838 19.42 19.94 10.88
N GLU A 839 19.75 19.51 9.67
CA GLU A 839 18.83 18.93 8.70
C GLU A 839 19.36 17.59 8.20
N LEU A 840 18.54 16.55 8.31
CA LEU A 840 18.83 15.22 7.81
C LEU A 840 17.67 14.72 6.95
N LYS A 841 17.96 14.36 5.71
CA LYS A 841 17.06 13.57 4.86
C LYS A 841 17.73 12.25 4.52
N THR A 842 17.06 11.14 4.78
CA THR A 842 17.65 9.81 4.50
C THR A 842 16.57 8.75 4.27
N PRO A 843 16.81 7.77 3.36
CA PRO A 843 16.09 6.52 3.41
C PRO A 843 16.43 5.76 4.70
N ILE A 844 15.47 4.98 5.20
CA ILE A 844 15.62 4.08 6.35
C ILE A 844 15.42 2.64 5.89
N VAL A 845 16.41 1.82 6.21
CA VAL A 845 16.49 0.41 5.84
C VAL A 845 16.27 -0.48 7.07
N CYS A 846 16.61 -0.03 8.29
CA CYS A 846 16.36 -0.79 9.52
C CYS A 846 16.10 0.07 10.78
N SER A 847 15.52 -0.55 11.81
CA SER A 847 15.19 0.12 13.09
C SER A 847 16.42 0.63 13.85
N ALA A 848 17.60 0.04 13.64
CA ALA A 848 18.84 0.51 14.27
C ALA A 848 19.21 1.94 13.84
N GLU A 849 18.87 2.34 12.61
CA GLU A 849 19.14 3.69 12.11
C GLU A 849 18.31 4.74 12.87
N ILE A 850 17.02 4.44 13.12
CA ILE A 850 16.14 5.31 13.92
C ILE A 850 16.71 5.52 15.33
N ARG A 851 17.28 4.46 15.95
CA ARG A 851 17.91 4.58 17.28
C ARG A 851 19.07 5.55 17.25
N GLU A 852 19.96 5.42 16.28
CA GLU A 852 21.14 6.29 16.18
C GLU A 852 20.74 7.73 15.81
N ILE A 853 19.78 7.92 14.90
CA ILE A 853 19.24 9.24 14.53
C ILE A 853 18.63 9.93 15.74
N SER A 854 17.88 9.20 16.60
CA SER A 854 17.27 9.77 17.81
C SER A 854 18.29 10.36 18.80
N GLN A 855 19.57 9.98 18.69
CA GLN A 855 20.65 10.50 19.52
C GLN A 855 21.28 11.78 18.96
N ILE A 856 20.98 12.18 17.73
CA ILE A 856 21.50 13.42 17.12
C ILE A 856 20.69 14.63 17.60
N LYS A 857 20.94 15.06 18.84
CA LYS A 857 20.14 16.09 19.54
C LYS A 857 20.14 17.48 18.88
N SER A 858 21.03 17.74 17.92
CA SER A 858 21.10 19.01 17.19
C SER A 858 20.06 19.15 16.07
N LEU A 859 19.40 18.06 15.68
CA LEU A 859 18.46 18.06 14.56
C LEU A 859 17.25 18.97 14.82
N THR A 860 16.98 19.83 13.84
CA THR A 860 15.81 20.72 13.80
C THR A 860 14.85 20.34 12.69
N LYS A 861 15.32 19.64 11.65
CA LYS A 861 14.51 19.07 10.58
C LYS A 861 14.94 17.64 10.29
N LEU A 862 13.98 16.75 10.16
CA LEU A 862 14.20 15.35 9.86
C LEU A 862 13.23 14.89 8.78
N ASN A 863 13.74 14.32 7.70
CA ASN A 863 12.98 13.69 6.64
C ASN A 863 13.42 12.23 6.49
N ILE A 864 12.49 11.31 6.72
CA ILE A 864 12.72 9.87 6.69
C ILE A 864 11.86 9.25 5.60
N ASP A 865 12.48 8.41 4.77
CA ASP A 865 11.80 7.65 3.73
C ASP A 865 11.96 6.13 3.96
N PHE A 866 10.86 5.40 4.14
CA PHE A 866 10.91 3.95 4.38
C PHE A 866 10.97 3.15 3.07
N MET A 867 12.07 2.42 2.87
CA MET A 867 12.32 1.69 1.61
C MET A 867 11.82 0.24 1.60
N MET A 868 12.08 -0.57 2.65
CA MET A 868 11.82 -2.03 2.55
C MET A 868 11.33 -2.74 3.84
N ASN A 869 11.44 -2.14 5.03
CA ASN A 869 11.17 -2.84 6.30
C ASN A 869 10.25 -2.05 7.25
N THR A 870 9.44 -2.76 8.04
CA THR A 870 8.75 -2.17 9.20
C THR A 870 9.76 -1.75 10.26
N CYS A 871 9.65 -0.52 10.75
CA CYS A 871 10.40 -0.03 11.91
C CYS A 871 9.41 0.19 13.07
N ASP A 872 9.57 -0.59 14.14
CA ASP A 872 8.71 -0.61 15.33
C ASP A 872 9.11 0.40 16.40
N ASN A 873 10.14 1.21 16.14
CA ASN A 873 10.79 2.09 17.12
C ASN A 873 10.76 3.57 16.74
N LEU A 874 9.77 4.00 15.95
CA LEU A 874 9.53 5.41 15.61
C LEU A 874 9.40 6.31 16.85
N SER A 875 8.90 5.76 17.97
CA SER A 875 8.80 6.46 19.24
C SER A 875 10.15 6.95 19.77
N ASP A 876 11.27 6.35 19.36
CA ASP A 876 12.62 6.79 19.76
C ASP A 876 12.90 8.22 19.29
N LEU A 877 12.29 8.67 18.18
CA LEU A 877 12.42 10.03 17.66
C LEU A 877 11.87 11.09 18.63
N SER A 878 11.07 10.71 19.63
CA SER A 878 10.61 11.61 20.71
C SER A 878 11.76 12.23 21.52
N GLN A 879 12.96 11.67 21.43
CA GLN A 879 14.12 12.21 22.12
C GLN A 879 14.78 13.41 21.40
N LEU A 880 14.27 13.84 20.24
CA LEU A 880 14.76 14.96 19.45
C LEU A 880 14.06 16.28 19.86
N ASN A 881 14.35 16.76 21.05
CA ASN A 881 13.63 17.89 21.65
C ASN A 881 13.78 19.24 20.90
N GLU A 882 14.79 19.37 20.03
CA GLU A 882 15.04 20.55 19.19
C GLU A 882 14.33 20.49 17.83
N LEU A 883 13.61 19.40 17.54
CA LEU A 883 12.97 19.17 16.25
C LEU A 883 11.81 20.15 16.02
N LYS A 884 11.87 20.87 14.89
CA LYS A 884 10.85 21.81 14.41
C LYS A 884 10.05 21.28 13.23
N SER A 885 10.68 20.45 12.39
CA SER A 885 10.04 19.85 11.22
C SER A 885 10.31 18.35 11.18
N LEU A 886 9.25 17.57 11.00
CA LEU A 886 9.33 16.13 10.80
C LEU A 886 8.59 15.75 9.54
N SER A 887 9.24 15.03 8.63
CA SER A 887 8.61 14.40 7.48
C SER A 887 8.90 12.90 7.52
N ILE A 888 7.83 12.09 7.46
CA ILE A 888 7.94 10.64 7.38
C ILE A 888 7.15 10.22 6.14
N VAL A 889 7.84 9.54 5.24
CA VAL A 889 7.30 9.09 3.97
C VAL A 889 7.41 7.58 3.86
N GLU A 890 6.33 6.96 3.44
CA GLU A 890 6.23 5.53 3.17
C GLU A 890 6.22 5.29 1.66
N ASN A 891 7.40 5.14 1.03
CA ASN A 891 7.52 4.88 -0.42
C ASN A 891 7.77 3.39 -0.77
N GLY A 892 7.72 2.49 0.21
CA GLY A 892 8.06 1.06 0.06
C GLY A 892 6.91 0.16 -0.42
N VAL A 893 7.25 -0.91 -1.14
CA VAL A 893 6.32 -1.94 -1.64
C VAL A 893 5.76 -2.79 -0.49
N GLU A 894 4.43 -2.83 -0.33
CA GLU A 894 3.55 -3.74 0.46
C GLU A 894 3.91 -4.09 1.94
N LEU A 895 5.11 -3.77 2.46
CA LEU A 895 5.63 -4.30 3.73
C LEU A 895 6.04 -3.26 4.77
N ALA A 896 6.45 -2.05 4.39
CA ALA A 896 6.64 -0.99 5.39
C ALA A 896 5.25 -0.56 5.91
N ARG A 897 5.13 -0.28 7.21
CA ARG A 897 3.90 0.23 7.83
C ARG A 897 4.27 1.21 8.92
N ILE A 898 3.80 2.45 8.81
CA ILE A 898 3.87 3.41 9.91
C ILE A 898 2.73 3.07 10.88
N GLU A 899 3.08 2.68 12.11
CA GLU A 899 2.09 2.59 13.19
C GLU A 899 1.85 3.99 13.78
N SER A 900 0.71 4.58 13.45
CA SER A 900 0.29 5.92 13.91
C SER A 900 0.47 6.14 15.42
N ASN A 901 0.17 5.14 16.26
CA ASN A 901 0.36 5.20 17.71
C ASN A 901 1.82 5.39 18.13
N GLY A 902 2.78 4.89 17.34
CA GLY A 902 4.21 5.07 17.58
C GLY A 902 4.68 6.52 17.38
N LEU A 903 3.87 7.36 16.72
CA LEU A 903 4.17 8.78 16.49
C LEU A 903 3.70 9.68 17.64
N LEU A 904 2.69 9.27 18.42
CA LEU A 904 2.11 10.08 19.50
C LEU A 904 3.15 10.58 20.52
N PRO A 905 4.14 9.76 20.97
CA PRO A 905 5.18 10.23 21.89
C PRO A 905 6.02 11.39 21.34
N ILE A 906 6.14 11.51 20.02
CA ILE A 906 6.89 12.58 19.36
C ILE A 906 6.17 13.92 19.56
N PHE A 907 4.85 13.98 19.34
CA PHE A 907 4.05 15.19 19.57
C PHE A 907 4.04 15.62 21.04
N GLN A 908 4.15 14.66 21.96
CA GLN A 908 4.20 14.94 23.39
C GLN A 908 5.55 15.52 23.83
N SER A 909 6.65 15.03 23.26
CA SER A 909 8.01 15.34 23.74
C SER A 909 8.68 16.47 22.95
N CYS A 910 8.47 16.52 21.63
CA CYS A 910 9.09 17.50 20.74
C CYS A 910 8.27 18.80 20.70
N GLN A 911 8.29 19.57 21.78
CA GLN A 911 7.47 20.78 21.96
C GLN A 911 7.79 21.93 20.99
N LYS A 912 8.92 21.87 20.28
CA LYS A 912 9.35 22.84 19.26
C LYS A 912 8.83 22.53 17.85
N LEU A 913 8.04 21.46 17.68
CA LEU A 913 7.50 21.09 16.38
C LEU A 913 6.54 22.17 15.84
N ASP A 914 6.89 22.71 14.68
CA ASP A 914 6.11 23.67 13.93
C ASP A 914 5.31 22.95 12.83
N CYS A 915 5.91 21.94 12.18
CA CYS A 915 5.25 21.16 11.14
C CYS A 915 5.60 19.67 11.15
N VAL A 916 4.60 18.86 10.83
CA VAL A 916 4.73 17.41 10.65
C VAL A 916 4.04 16.99 9.35
N THR A 917 4.77 16.30 8.48
CA THR A 917 4.24 15.74 7.23
C THR A 917 4.32 14.23 7.27
N LEU A 918 3.19 13.56 7.15
CA LEU A 918 3.09 12.10 7.12
C LEU A 918 2.51 11.70 5.76
N LYS A 919 3.25 10.89 5.01
CA LYS A 919 2.78 10.28 3.77
C LYS A 919 2.68 8.77 3.98
N PHE A 920 1.46 8.27 3.97
CA PHE A 920 1.11 6.88 4.22
C PHE A 920 0.81 6.16 2.91
N SER A 921 1.25 4.90 2.83
CA SER A 921 0.93 4.02 1.70
C SER A 921 -0.49 3.45 1.83
N GLU A 922 -0.98 2.80 0.77
CA GLU A 922 -2.30 2.14 0.74
C GLU A 922 -2.50 1.13 1.90
N TYR A 923 -1.44 0.58 2.49
CA TYR A 923 -1.51 -0.49 3.50
C TYR A 923 -1.15 -0.04 4.93
N GLY A 924 -0.89 1.25 5.15
CA GLY A 924 -0.53 1.81 6.46
C GLY A 924 -1.60 1.60 7.55
N ALA A 925 -1.19 1.18 8.75
CA ALA A 925 -2.11 0.97 9.88
C ALA A 925 -2.33 2.28 10.65
N GLU A 926 -3.47 2.92 10.39
CA GLU A 926 -3.82 4.19 11.03
C GLU A 926 -4.93 4.01 12.05
N ALA A 927 -4.76 4.62 13.23
CA ALA A 927 -5.82 4.76 14.21
C ALA A 927 -6.82 5.81 13.68
N PRO A 928 -8.13 5.49 13.59
CA PRO A 928 -9.15 6.43 13.09
C PRO A 928 -9.19 7.76 13.88
N ASN A 929 -8.72 7.73 15.13
CA ASN A 929 -8.72 8.85 16.06
C ASN A 929 -7.38 9.59 16.14
N PHE A 930 -6.39 9.24 15.32
CA PHE A 930 -5.03 9.76 15.41
C PHE A 930 -4.97 11.30 15.49
N VAL A 931 -5.69 12.00 14.60
CA VAL A 931 -5.71 13.48 14.58
C VAL A 931 -6.28 14.07 15.88
N SER A 932 -7.33 13.45 16.43
CA SER A 932 -7.93 13.89 17.70
C SER A 932 -7.02 13.64 18.90
N GLU A 933 -6.25 12.54 18.88
CA GLU A 933 -5.25 12.23 19.90
C GLU A 933 -4.08 13.22 19.84
N VAL A 934 -3.60 13.55 18.64
CA VAL A 934 -2.60 14.60 18.42
C VAL A 934 -3.11 15.94 18.96
N ASN A 935 -4.34 16.36 18.61
CA ASN A 935 -4.92 17.60 19.12
C ASN A 935 -5.00 17.62 20.66
N THR A 936 -5.39 16.51 21.27
CA THR A 936 -5.47 16.36 22.74
C THR A 936 -4.09 16.48 23.39
N ILE A 937 -3.07 15.85 22.80
CA ILE A 937 -1.69 15.96 23.27
C ILE A 937 -1.22 17.40 23.17
N LEU A 938 -1.41 18.06 22.02
CA LEU A 938 -0.96 19.43 21.79
C LEU A 938 -1.60 20.43 22.77
N LYS A 939 -2.89 20.25 23.11
CA LYS A 939 -3.55 21.04 24.16
C LYS A 939 -2.92 20.91 25.55
N SER A 940 -2.28 19.76 25.82
CA SER A 940 -1.65 19.50 27.11
C SER A 940 -0.19 19.98 27.19
N VAL A 941 0.47 20.19 26.04
CA VAL A 941 1.92 20.48 26.00
C VAL A 941 2.29 21.82 25.34
N ARG A 942 1.36 22.47 24.62
CA ARG A 942 1.61 23.76 23.95
C ARG A 942 0.83 24.89 24.60
N ASP A 943 1.42 26.07 24.56
CA ASP A 943 0.77 27.33 24.93
C ASP A 943 0.46 28.14 23.66
N PRO A 944 -0.82 28.32 23.27
CA PRO A 944 -1.20 29.04 22.06
C PRO A 944 -0.91 30.55 22.13
N ALA A 945 -0.60 31.08 23.31
CA ALA A 945 -0.16 32.48 23.46
C ALA A 945 1.32 32.67 23.08
N LEU A 946 2.11 31.60 23.13
CA LEU A 946 3.56 31.63 22.86
C LEU A 946 3.96 30.88 21.59
N GLN A 947 3.11 29.96 21.12
CA GLN A 947 3.40 29.09 19.99
C GLN A 947 2.27 29.15 18.97
N GLU A 948 2.66 29.21 17.70
CA GLU A 948 1.70 29.05 16.61
C GLU A 948 1.15 27.61 16.56
N PRO A 949 -0.06 27.41 16.00
CA PRO A 949 -0.63 26.08 15.82
C PRO A 949 0.30 25.15 15.05
N LEU A 950 0.38 23.88 15.45
CA LEU A 950 1.15 22.87 14.72
C LEU A 950 0.52 22.67 13.34
N THR A 951 1.31 22.66 12.27
CA THR A 951 0.82 22.27 10.95
C THR A 951 1.02 20.77 10.74
N LEU A 952 -0.07 20.00 10.70
CA LEU A 952 -0.07 18.58 10.40
C LEU A 952 -0.55 18.34 8.97
N THR A 953 0.34 17.83 8.12
CA THR A 953 0.03 17.48 6.74
C THR A 953 -0.05 15.96 6.60
N LEU A 954 -1.22 15.45 6.20
CA LEU A 954 -1.47 14.02 6.02
C LEU A 954 -1.75 13.72 4.55
N HIS A 955 -0.89 12.93 3.93
CA HIS A 955 -1.10 12.39 2.58
C HIS A 955 -1.33 10.90 2.69
N HIS A 956 -2.44 10.41 2.13
CA HIS A 956 -2.76 9.00 2.19
C HIS A 956 -3.07 8.49 0.78
N GLU A 957 -2.26 7.54 0.30
CA GLU A 957 -2.45 6.86 -0.98
C GLU A 957 -3.52 5.77 -0.83
N SER A 958 -4.80 6.15 -0.67
CA SER A 958 -5.87 5.17 -0.65
C SER A 958 -7.15 5.67 -1.27
N THR A 959 -7.93 4.72 -1.74
CA THR A 959 -9.25 4.94 -2.31
C THR A 959 -10.34 5.14 -1.26
N PHE A 960 -10.03 5.05 0.04
CA PHE A 960 -10.99 5.28 1.12
C PHE A 960 -10.31 5.91 2.35
N PRO A 961 -10.91 6.94 2.99
CA PRO A 961 -10.27 7.68 4.08
C PRO A 961 -10.17 6.85 5.35
N ARG A 962 -8.96 6.77 5.92
CA ARG A 962 -8.69 6.04 7.17
C ARG A 962 -8.77 6.91 8.43
N PHE A 963 -8.53 8.21 8.32
CA PHE A 963 -8.77 9.19 9.40
C PHE A 963 -9.86 10.20 9.02
N HIS A 964 -10.46 10.82 10.04
CA HIS A 964 -11.36 11.96 9.90
C HIS A 964 -10.83 13.11 10.76
N VAL A 965 -10.85 14.32 10.22
CA VAL A 965 -10.49 15.52 10.98
C VAL A 965 -11.78 16.09 11.57
N GLU A 966 -11.95 15.93 12.87
CA GLU A 966 -13.10 16.44 13.63
C GLU A 966 -12.62 17.21 14.86
N ASP A 967 -13.34 18.27 15.21
CA ASP A 967 -13.19 19.03 16.46
C ASP A 967 -11.72 19.38 16.80
N ILE A 968 -10.98 19.85 15.78
CA ILE A 968 -9.65 20.42 15.98
C ILE A 968 -9.77 21.84 16.54
N ASP A 969 -8.88 22.17 17.45
CA ASP A 969 -8.78 23.51 17.98
C ASP A 969 -7.69 24.23 17.19
N ASP A 970 -8.13 25.12 16.29
CA ASP A 970 -7.25 25.83 15.36
C ASP A 970 -6.19 26.69 16.09
N ALA A 971 -6.33 26.93 17.40
CA ALA A 971 -5.30 27.57 18.22
C ALA A 971 -4.09 26.66 18.50
N TYR A 972 -4.24 25.33 18.38
CA TYR A 972 -3.19 24.35 18.69
C TYR A 972 -2.74 23.52 17.49
N LEU A 973 -3.66 23.22 16.56
CA LEU A 973 -3.42 22.30 15.45
C LEU A 973 -4.15 22.77 14.19
N ASN A 974 -3.40 22.97 13.11
CA ASN A 974 -3.92 23.14 11.76
C ASN A 974 -3.65 21.86 10.96
N VAL A 975 -4.69 21.26 10.37
CA VAL A 975 -4.57 20.01 9.62
C VAL A 975 -4.83 20.25 8.14
N SER A 976 -3.85 19.93 7.30
CA SER A 976 -4.06 19.76 5.86
C SER A 976 -4.02 18.28 5.53
N TYR A 977 -4.96 17.80 4.73
CA TYR A 977 -4.95 16.40 4.35
C TYR A 977 -5.52 16.20 2.96
N SER A 978 -4.98 15.18 2.29
CA SER A 978 -5.40 14.79 0.95
C SER A 978 -5.39 13.27 0.82
N TYR A 979 -6.34 12.76 0.06
CA TYR A 979 -6.36 11.37 -0.34
C TYR A 979 -5.89 11.30 -1.79
N GLU A 980 -4.74 10.68 -2.01
CA GLU A 980 -4.25 10.37 -3.36
C GLU A 980 -4.94 9.11 -3.86
N THR A 981 -5.52 9.19 -5.04
CA THR A 981 -6.09 8.03 -5.71
C THR A 981 -5.21 7.73 -6.90
N HIS A 982 -4.47 6.63 -6.86
CA HIS A 982 -4.02 6.03 -8.10
C HIS A 982 -5.27 5.71 -8.91
N GLY A 983 -5.30 6.13 -10.17
CA GLY A 983 -6.18 5.56 -11.19
C GLY A 983 -5.79 4.12 -11.45
N ALA A 984 -5.77 3.29 -10.40
CA ALA A 984 -5.66 1.87 -10.53
C ALA A 984 -6.87 1.46 -11.36
N GLU A 985 -6.62 1.18 -12.63
CA GLU A 985 -7.20 0.00 -13.24
C GLU A 985 -7.29 -1.03 -12.13
N VAL A 986 -8.53 -1.29 -11.71
CA VAL A 986 -8.84 -2.43 -10.88
C VAL A 986 -8.11 -3.56 -11.57
N LYS A 987 -7.07 -4.11 -10.93
CA LYS A 987 -6.51 -5.39 -11.34
C LYS A 987 -7.75 -6.28 -11.43
N ASN A 988 -8.17 -6.57 -12.65
CA ASN A 988 -9.20 -7.55 -12.93
C ASN A 988 -8.67 -8.84 -12.31
N GLY A 989 -9.05 -9.05 -11.04
CA GLY A 989 -9.11 -10.37 -10.47
C GLY A 989 -10.00 -11.13 -11.45
N SER A 990 -9.39 -12.12 -12.09
CA SER A 990 -9.97 -12.97 -13.11
C SER A 990 -11.34 -13.51 -12.67
N ASP A 991 -12.39 -12.77 -12.95
CA ASP A 991 -13.76 -13.24 -13.01
C ASP A 991 -14.14 -13.10 -14.48
N GLY A 992 -14.39 -14.25 -15.11
CA GLY A 992 -14.47 -14.40 -16.56
C GLY A 992 -15.46 -13.42 -17.19
N GLU A 993 -15.01 -12.75 -18.23
CA GLU A 993 -15.86 -12.12 -19.23
C GLU A 993 -16.71 -13.21 -19.88
N GLU A 994 -17.97 -13.33 -19.48
CA GLU A 994 -18.99 -13.88 -20.36
C GLU A 994 -19.36 -12.76 -21.34
N SER A 995 -18.77 -12.86 -22.53
CA SER A 995 -19.13 -12.08 -23.71
C SER A 995 -20.56 -12.42 -24.13
N GLU A 996 -21.50 -11.48 -23.94
CA GLU A 996 -22.77 -11.50 -24.68
C GLU A 996 -22.52 -10.97 -26.10
N TYR A 997 -22.15 -11.89 -26.99
CA TYR A 997 -22.41 -11.78 -28.43
C TYR A 997 -23.53 -12.75 -28.78
N SER A 998 -24.72 -12.23 -29.07
CA SER A 998 -25.67 -12.91 -29.95
C SER A 998 -26.71 -11.95 -30.52
N GLU A 999 -26.54 -11.71 -31.83
CA GLU A 999 -27.46 -11.22 -32.88
C GLU A 999 -28.12 -9.83 -32.77
#